data_AF-A0A7R9U8L4-F1
#
_entry.id   AF-A0A7R9U8L4-F1
#
_cell.length_a   1.000
_cell.length_b   1.000
_cell.length_c   1.000
_cell.angle_alpha   90.00
_cell.angle_beta   90.00
_cell.angle_gamma   90.00
#
_symmetry.space_group_name_H-M   'P 1'
#
loop_
_entity.id
_entity.type
_entity.pdbx_description
1 polymer ?
#
loop_
_entity_poly.entity_id
_entity_poly.type
_entity_poly.pdbx_seq_one_letter_code
_entity_poly.pdbx_strand_id
1 'polypeptide(L)'
;MSHLAQLLLAFKEARAAEDATISVLCTDNVPGNGDAIAEAVAAYLEERDAGSDAVDWVQSHVVFHNSMVDRITSHREGDPDVPSTEPLPAKALVFEDIDGVLPASLAEQPGVLIRRFPGEIDEDHELKLCIANGIHTASVYALALSGLADTKAFREGAEFSGILTQYVDSVFLYDILPALRAKLSSSEEEIREVYEDWRARLRHPHFGLGSFFITQNSTIKLQVRLWPTISRTLRSGQMPSSFMAFAVAAMLRFLMSEGASRVSKTKMVGRVCVPVRTHSEAMYAGKRYNLAQGWYEFEDGDGATSAALPDLGPISHHQACPSVKQLCASIAMVLDKLEPKMEGPRYTLFIRRVAETLQKILRGASPMEVLAEVVDEDLDAVIPRSREAGAGKLADIIQEEARRVTVIDVHTHLFPPEFGELCLYNVDELLTYHYLVAEFFESSDGIAPADFYALPKQEQADLVWKAIFIERPPVSEAARGVLTLLRRLGLGAAMNSRDLGPVRAWFADQDPIRHAERTFQLAGVKYVVMTNIPFDAKECPKWDARIPFNRDMFKTALRVDPMLMNDWSTVSTAVQEAGFEATVEGCIEYLRHWADIYVPEYLMASTPHNFDYPVTKNAPDVPDLVGEVLVPFARERSLPLFFKVGAVRALNPDYRMAGDGIEVADLGFVTYMCKTNPDLKFFVTVLSRDNQHELTVLGNKFRNLHVYGCWWYCNNPSIIADTTKLRLELLGPNFTAQHSDCRVLEQLLYKWDHSRVILAKAMIEQVEDVAKTGWPFTRRDLRHLAHRIMGGGAYEDFMAKKL
;
A
#
# COMPACT_ATOMS: atom_id res chain seq x y z
N MET A 1 -13.09 -18.92 35.34
CA MET A 1 -12.99 -18.02 36.50
C MET A 1 -12.71 -18.78 37.81
N SER A 2 -13.49 -19.80 38.18
CA SER A 2 -13.21 -20.63 39.38
C SER A 2 -11.77 -21.17 39.47
N HIS A 3 -11.21 -21.71 38.38
CA HIS A 3 -9.82 -22.19 38.35
C HIS A 3 -8.79 -21.08 38.54
N LEU A 4 -9.06 -19.87 38.01
CA LEU A 4 -8.15 -18.73 38.17
C LEU A 4 -8.16 -18.26 39.63
N ALA A 5 -9.33 -18.12 40.25
CA ALA A 5 -9.44 -17.75 41.65
C ALA A 5 -8.75 -18.78 42.57
N GLN A 6 -8.92 -20.07 42.32
CA GLN A 6 -8.21 -21.14 43.05
C GLN A 6 -6.69 -21.05 42.86
N LEU A 7 -6.21 -20.75 41.65
CA LEU A 7 -4.79 -20.57 41.38
C LEU A 7 -4.23 -19.36 42.13
N LEU A 8 -4.95 -18.24 42.17
CA LEU A 8 -4.55 -17.05 42.94
C LEU A 8 -4.47 -17.32 44.44
N LEU A 9 -5.41 -18.09 44.99
CA LEU A 9 -5.36 -18.53 46.39
C LEU A 9 -4.16 -19.45 46.65
N ALA A 10 -3.87 -20.39 45.74
CA ALA A 10 -2.69 -21.24 45.85
C ALA A 10 -1.39 -20.42 45.78
N PHE A 11 -1.35 -19.35 44.97
CA PHE A 11 -0.22 -18.42 44.96
C PHE A 11 -0.10 -17.65 46.27
N LYS A 12 -1.21 -17.18 46.84
CA LYS A 12 -1.22 -16.56 48.16
C LYS A 12 -0.59 -17.50 49.20
N GLU A 13 -1.04 -18.75 49.26
CA GLU A 13 -0.51 -19.74 50.23
C GLU A 13 0.98 -20.05 49.99
N ALA A 14 1.41 -20.16 48.73
CA ALA A 14 2.78 -20.52 48.38
C ALA A 14 3.78 -19.35 48.46
N ARG A 15 3.31 -18.11 48.30
CA ARG A 15 4.13 -16.90 48.16
C ARG A 15 3.78 -15.77 49.14
N ALA A 16 3.08 -16.06 50.24
CA ALA A 16 2.70 -15.09 51.27
C ALA A 16 3.87 -14.25 51.86
N ALA A 17 5.13 -14.67 51.65
CA ALA A 17 6.33 -13.97 52.13
C ALA A 17 7.05 -13.13 51.05
N GLU A 18 6.63 -13.20 49.79
CA GLU A 18 7.20 -12.42 48.68
C GLU A 18 6.24 -11.28 48.34
N ASP A 19 6.71 -10.02 48.42
CA ASP A 19 5.96 -8.79 48.08
C ASP A 19 5.80 -8.62 46.55
N ALA A 20 5.47 -9.72 45.87
CA ALA A 20 5.47 -9.81 44.40
C ALA A 20 4.06 -9.59 43.84
N THR A 21 3.91 -8.61 42.96
CA THR A 21 2.69 -8.36 42.20
C THR A 21 2.46 -9.44 41.14
N ILE A 22 1.22 -9.92 41.03
CA ILE A 22 0.77 -10.86 40.00
C ILE A 22 -0.04 -10.10 38.95
N SER A 23 0.49 -10.03 37.72
CA SER A 23 -0.25 -9.48 36.58
C SER A 23 -1.05 -10.58 35.86
N VAL A 24 -2.36 -10.37 35.75
CA VAL A 24 -3.26 -11.23 34.96
C VAL A 24 -3.48 -10.58 33.60
N LEU A 25 -2.95 -11.20 32.55
CA LEU A 25 -3.08 -10.75 31.16
C LEU A 25 -4.07 -11.65 30.42
N CYS A 26 -5.28 -11.16 30.19
CA CYS A 26 -6.24 -11.87 29.35
C CYS A 26 -5.81 -11.76 27.88
N THR A 27 -6.00 -12.82 27.10
CA THR A 27 -5.78 -12.78 25.63
C THR A 27 -7.03 -13.08 24.82
N ASP A 28 -8.18 -13.12 25.49
CA ASP A 28 -9.48 -13.24 24.85
C ASP A 28 -9.94 -11.89 24.30
N ASN A 29 -10.68 -11.96 23.19
CA ASN A 29 -11.16 -10.79 22.47
C ASN A 29 -12.47 -10.25 23.07
N VAL A 30 -12.41 -9.81 24.32
CA VAL A 30 -13.53 -9.23 25.08
C VAL A 30 -13.06 -7.88 25.64
N PRO A 31 -13.72 -6.75 25.31
CA PRO A 31 -13.40 -5.46 25.93
C PRO A 31 -13.62 -5.48 27.44
N GLY A 32 -12.80 -4.76 28.21
CA GLY A 32 -12.90 -4.72 29.68
C GLY A 32 -12.65 -6.09 30.34
N ASN A 33 -11.84 -6.95 29.70
CA ASN A 33 -11.62 -8.31 30.18
C ASN A 33 -10.90 -8.37 31.54
N GLY A 34 -10.00 -7.43 31.85
CA GLY A 34 -9.34 -7.32 33.15
C GLY A 34 -10.37 -7.05 34.25
N ASP A 35 -11.22 -6.03 34.05
CA ASP A 35 -12.26 -5.65 34.99
C ASP A 35 -13.28 -6.78 35.21
N ALA A 36 -13.74 -7.40 34.12
CA ALA A 36 -14.68 -8.52 34.19
C ALA A 36 -14.09 -9.75 34.90
N ILE A 37 -12.78 -10.00 34.74
CA ILE A 37 -12.09 -11.06 35.48
C ILE A 37 -11.98 -10.71 36.95
N ALA A 38 -11.62 -9.48 37.29
CA ALA A 38 -11.52 -9.01 38.67
C ALA A 38 -12.87 -9.17 39.41
N GLU A 39 -13.96 -8.72 38.78
CA GLU A 39 -15.32 -8.87 39.32
C GLU A 39 -15.71 -10.34 39.51
N ALA A 40 -15.43 -11.19 38.52
CA ALA A 40 -15.74 -12.62 38.60
C ALA A 40 -14.90 -13.36 39.65
N VAL A 41 -13.64 -12.95 39.87
CA VAL A 41 -12.79 -13.51 40.92
C VAL A 41 -13.31 -13.06 42.29
N ALA A 42 -13.64 -11.77 42.46
CA ALA A 42 -14.21 -11.26 43.71
C ALA A 42 -15.50 -11.98 44.09
N ALA A 43 -16.45 -12.10 43.14
CA ALA A 43 -17.71 -12.81 43.35
C ALA A 43 -17.50 -14.28 43.75
N TYR A 44 -16.51 -14.95 43.15
CA TYR A 44 -16.19 -16.34 43.49
C TYR A 44 -15.59 -16.47 44.90
N LEU A 45 -14.75 -15.52 45.33
CA LEU A 45 -14.18 -15.51 46.68
C LEU A 45 -15.25 -15.27 47.75
N GLU A 46 -16.21 -14.40 47.47
CA GLU A 46 -17.38 -14.16 48.32
C GLU A 46 -18.27 -15.41 48.43
N GLU A 47 -18.59 -16.06 47.29
CA GLU A 47 -19.41 -17.28 47.26
C GLU A 47 -18.78 -18.42 48.08
N ARG A 48 -17.45 -18.47 48.15
CA ARG A 48 -16.68 -19.52 48.84
C ARG A 48 -16.40 -19.20 50.31
N ASP A 49 -16.81 -18.04 50.81
CA ASP A 49 -16.50 -17.56 52.16
C ASP A 49 -14.99 -17.65 52.46
N ALA A 50 -14.16 -17.24 51.50
CA ALA A 50 -12.71 -17.38 51.54
C ALA A 50 -12.01 -16.50 52.62
N GLY A 51 -12.79 -15.71 53.37
CA GLY A 51 -12.34 -14.76 54.38
C GLY A 51 -11.88 -13.42 53.79
N SER A 52 -12.03 -12.34 54.55
CA SER A 52 -11.66 -10.97 54.12
C SER A 52 -10.18 -10.86 53.73
N ASP A 53 -9.31 -11.60 54.42
CA ASP A 53 -7.87 -11.66 54.16
C ASP A 53 -7.54 -12.17 52.73
N ALA A 54 -8.35 -13.05 52.15
CA ALA A 54 -8.15 -13.49 50.76
C ALA A 54 -8.52 -12.41 49.75
N VAL A 55 -9.62 -11.69 50.00
CA VAL A 55 -10.09 -10.59 49.15
C VAL A 55 -9.10 -9.43 49.19
N ASP A 56 -8.66 -9.04 50.40
CA ASP A 56 -7.69 -7.95 50.60
C ASP A 56 -6.36 -8.25 49.91
N TRP A 57 -5.89 -9.51 49.97
CA TRP A 57 -4.66 -9.93 49.30
C TRP A 57 -4.79 -9.84 47.77
N VAL A 58 -5.89 -10.33 47.18
CA VAL A 58 -6.10 -10.24 45.73
C VAL A 58 -6.17 -8.78 45.29
N GLN A 59 -6.85 -7.92 46.05
CA GLN A 59 -6.94 -6.49 45.73
C GLN A 59 -5.60 -5.74 45.83
N SER A 60 -4.69 -6.20 46.68
CA SER A 60 -3.40 -5.53 46.91
C SER A 60 -2.23 -6.11 46.09
N HIS A 61 -2.30 -7.38 45.68
CA HIS A 61 -1.18 -8.08 45.04
C HIS A 61 -1.49 -8.56 43.62
N VAL A 62 -2.73 -8.45 43.13
CA VAL A 62 -3.10 -8.91 41.79
C VAL A 62 -3.59 -7.73 40.97
N VAL A 63 -2.95 -7.51 39.81
CA VAL A 63 -3.36 -6.49 38.84
C VAL A 63 -4.00 -7.20 37.64
N PHE A 64 -5.26 -6.90 37.38
CA PHE A 64 -6.00 -7.43 36.24
C PHE A 64 -5.94 -6.43 35.09
N HIS A 65 -5.09 -6.70 34.11
CA HIS A 65 -4.89 -5.77 32.99
C HIS A 65 -5.97 -5.96 31.93
N ASN A 66 -6.57 -4.85 31.50
CA ASN A 66 -7.36 -4.84 30.28
C ASN A 66 -6.47 -5.03 29.06
N SER A 67 -6.97 -5.76 28.05
CA SER A 67 -6.21 -6.05 26.85
C SER A 67 -7.05 -6.02 25.57
N MET A 68 -6.38 -5.67 24.47
CA MET A 68 -6.90 -5.78 23.11
C MET A 68 -5.98 -6.72 22.32
N VAL A 69 -6.55 -7.81 21.79
CA VAL A 69 -5.79 -8.82 21.03
C VAL A 69 -6.26 -8.92 19.58
N ASP A 70 -5.52 -8.36 18.64
CA ASP A 70 -5.79 -8.51 17.21
C ASP A 70 -4.89 -9.57 16.58
N ARG A 71 -5.49 -10.60 15.96
CA ARG A 71 -4.79 -11.75 15.42
C ARG A 71 -5.31 -12.14 14.05
N ILE A 72 -4.42 -12.58 13.17
CA ILE A 72 -4.82 -13.42 12.05
C ILE A 72 -5.17 -14.80 12.60
N THR A 73 -6.32 -15.30 12.21
CA THR A 73 -6.73 -16.67 12.48
C THR A 73 -6.83 -17.41 11.16
N SER A 74 -6.06 -18.49 11.03
CA SER A 74 -6.26 -19.55 10.05
C SER A 74 -6.57 -20.85 10.80
N HIS A 75 -6.82 -21.95 10.10
CA HIS A 75 -7.02 -23.25 10.75
C HIS A 75 -5.73 -24.06 10.75
N ARG A 76 -5.55 -24.89 11.77
CA ARG A 76 -4.44 -25.83 11.83
C ARG A 76 -4.60 -26.87 10.74
N GLU A 77 -3.48 -27.29 10.14
CA GLU A 77 -3.51 -28.35 9.14
C GLU A 77 -4.12 -29.63 9.75
N GLY A 78 -5.15 -30.17 9.10
CA GLY A 78 -5.88 -31.35 9.56
C GLY A 78 -6.97 -31.10 10.61
N ASP A 79 -7.10 -29.89 11.16
CA ASP A 79 -8.12 -29.56 12.17
C ASP A 79 -8.75 -28.16 11.90
N PRO A 80 -9.91 -28.12 11.21
CA PRO A 80 -10.60 -26.88 10.87
C PRO A 80 -11.26 -26.20 12.07
N ASP A 81 -11.29 -26.82 13.25
CA ASP A 81 -11.88 -26.21 14.45
C ASP A 81 -10.81 -25.61 15.38
N VAL A 82 -9.53 -25.89 15.13
CA VAL A 82 -8.40 -25.36 15.90
C VAL A 82 -7.70 -24.25 15.12
N PRO A 83 -7.66 -23.02 15.64
CA PRO A 83 -6.95 -21.94 14.95
C PRO A 83 -5.43 -22.17 14.95
N SER A 84 -4.78 -21.97 13.80
CA SER A 84 -3.32 -21.90 13.71
C SER A 84 -2.86 -20.53 14.19
N THR A 85 -1.87 -20.51 15.09
CA THR A 85 -1.17 -19.30 15.51
C THR A 85 0.11 -19.16 14.70
N GLU A 86 0.04 -18.45 13.59
CA GLU A 86 1.25 -18.16 12.83
C GLU A 86 1.99 -16.96 13.41
N PRO A 87 3.34 -16.97 13.37
CA PRO A 87 4.16 -15.88 13.91
C PRO A 87 4.11 -14.62 13.03
N LEU A 88 3.62 -14.70 11.79
CA LEU A 88 3.59 -13.58 10.85
C LEU A 88 2.26 -13.48 10.08
N PRO A 89 1.78 -12.24 9.84
CA PRO A 89 2.19 -10.99 10.50
C PRO A 89 1.91 -10.99 12.00
N ALA A 90 2.67 -10.17 12.74
CA ALA A 90 2.68 -10.16 14.19
C ALA A 90 1.27 -9.87 14.77
N LYS A 91 0.92 -10.58 15.85
CA LYS A 91 -0.25 -10.29 16.68
C LYS A 91 -0.10 -8.90 17.28
N ALA A 92 -1.12 -8.05 17.18
CA ALA A 92 -1.18 -6.86 18.02
C ALA A 92 -1.73 -7.25 19.38
N LEU A 93 -0.89 -7.21 20.41
CA LEU A 93 -1.23 -7.42 21.82
C LEU A 93 -1.09 -6.09 22.54
N VAL A 94 -2.20 -5.44 22.82
CA VAL A 94 -2.21 -4.19 23.57
C VAL A 94 -2.61 -4.49 25.00
N PHE A 95 -1.80 -4.06 25.95
CA PHE A 95 -2.08 -4.16 27.38
C PHE A 95 -2.15 -2.77 28.00
N GLU A 96 -3.16 -2.55 28.83
CA GLU A 96 -3.25 -1.38 29.68
C GLU A 96 -2.47 -1.62 30.97
N ASP A 97 -1.49 -0.77 31.25
CA ASP A 97 -0.60 -0.83 32.40
C ASP A 97 -0.43 0.56 33.03
N ILE A 98 -1.53 1.06 33.60
CA ILE A 98 -1.61 2.39 34.22
C ILE A 98 -0.62 2.50 35.39
N ASP A 99 -0.46 1.43 36.16
CA ASP A 99 0.41 1.38 37.35
C ASP A 99 1.88 1.06 37.01
N GLY A 100 2.19 0.74 35.74
CA GLY A 100 3.55 0.48 35.28
C GLY A 100 4.18 -0.78 35.89
N VAL A 101 3.36 -1.79 36.20
CA VAL A 101 3.81 -3.02 36.88
C VAL A 101 4.35 -4.07 35.92
N LEU A 102 4.07 -3.95 34.61
CA LEU A 102 4.58 -4.91 33.63
C LEU A 102 6.08 -4.70 33.36
N PRO A 103 6.84 -5.78 33.15
CA PRO A 103 8.27 -5.68 32.89
C PRO A 103 8.54 -4.96 31.56
N ALA A 104 9.55 -4.09 31.53
CA ALA A 104 9.92 -3.33 30.33
C ALA A 104 10.21 -4.23 29.10
N SER A 105 10.77 -5.43 29.33
CA SER A 105 11.05 -6.42 28.28
C SER A 105 9.81 -6.94 27.56
N LEU A 106 8.61 -6.78 28.13
CA LEU A 106 7.36 -7.11 27.48
C LEU A 106 7.04 -6.15 26.33
N ALA A 107 7.34 -4.86 26.50
CA ALA A 107 7.17 -3.82 25.48
C ALA A 107 8.18 -3.95 24.33
N GLU A 108 9.26 -4.70 24.53
CA GLU A 108 10.28 -5.00 23.50
C GLU A 108 9.83 -6.14 22.57
N GLN A 109 8.76 -6.87 22.91
CA GLN A 109 8.27 -7.98 22.09
C GLN A 109 7.54 -7.46 20.84
N PRO A 110 7.85 -8.00 19.64
CA PRO A 110 7.17 -7.60 18.41
C PRO A 110 5.65 -7.73 18.51
N GLY A 111 4.94 -6.66 18.19
CA GLY A 111 3.48 -6.61 18.22
C GLY A 111 2.87 -6.36 19.60
N VAL A 112 3.67 -6.21 20.66
CA VAL A 112 3.17 -5.81 21.97
C VAL A 112 3.18 -4.28 22.12
N LEU A 113 2.06 -3.71 22.53
CA LEU A 113 1.93 -2.29 22.88
C LEU A 113 1.47 -2.17 24.32
N ILE A 114 2.10 -1.27 25.08
CA ILE A 114 1.72 -0.98 26.46
C ILE A 114 1.14 0.43 26.52
N ARG A 115 -0.12 0.54 26.95
CA ARG A 115 -0.81 1.81 27.18
C ARG A 115 -0.70 2.19 28.64
N ARG A 116 -0.29 3.42 28.92
CA ARG A 116 0.01 3.89 30.28
C ARG A 116 -0.96 4.96 30.74
N PHE A 117 -1.83 5.43 29.86
CA PHE A 117 -2.80 6.46 30.17
C PHE A 117 -4.23 5.91 30.02
N PRO A 118 -5.13 6.24 30.97
CA PRO A 118 -6.53 5.82 30.90
C PRO A 118 -7.18 6.20 29.57
N GLY A 119 -7.88 5.24 28.94
CA GLY A 119 -8.65 5.45 27.71
C GLY A 119 -7.86 5.26 26.41
N GLU A 120 -6.54 5.11 26.44
CA GLU A 120 -5.76 4.79 25.22
C GLU A 120 -6.19 3.44 24.62
N ILE A 121 -6.43 2.42 25.46
CA ILE A 121 -6.83 1.09 24.99
C ILE A 121 -8.24 1.08 24.35
N ASP A 122 -9.10 2.03 24.72
CA ASP A 122 -10.41 2.18 24.10
C ASP A 122 -10.30 2.63 22.64
N GLU A 123 -9.30 3.47 22.32
CA GLU A 123 -9.00 3.85 20.93
C GLU A 123 -8.54 2.64 20.13
N ASP A 124 -7.64 1.81 20.70
CA ASP A 124 -7.17 0.57 20.08
C ASP A 124 -8.33 -0.42 19.81
N HIS A 125 -9.26 -0.54 20.76
CA HIS A 125 -10.47 -1.35 20.59
C HIS A 125 -11.38 -0.82 19.47
N GLU A 126 -11.60 0.48 19.40
CA GLU A 126 -12.43 1.11 18.36
C GLU A 126 -11.81 0.97 16.97
N LEU A 127 -10.50 1.21 16.85
CA LEU A 127 -9.75 1.02 15.62
C LEU A 127 -9.94 -0.40 15.09
N LYS A 128 -9.67 -1.41 15.94
CA LYS A 128 -9.88 -2.81 15.56
C LYS A 128 -11.34 -3.14 15.24
N LEU A 129 -12.28 -2.62 16.02
CA LEU A 129 -13.69 -2.95 15.88
C LEU A 129 -14.26 -2.42 14.56
N CYS A 130 -13.93 -1.18 14.20
CA CYS A 130 -14.39 -0.56 12.96
C CYS A 130 -13.58 -1.00 11.75
N ILE A 131 -12.26 -1.08 11.84
CA ILE A 131 -11.38 -1.42 10.71
C ILE A 131 -11.39 -2.93 10.50
N ALA A 132 -10.80 -3.70 11.41
CA ALA A 132 -10.62 -5.13 11.19
C ALA A 132 -11.98 -5.86 11.17
N ASN A 133 -12.74 -5.75 12.26
CA ASN A 133 -13.99 -6.46 12.42
C ASN A 133 -15.10 -5.92 11.50
N GLY A 134 -15.19 -4.60 11.33
CA GLY A 134 -16.18 -3.94 10.48
C GLY A 134 -16.01 -4.33 9.02
N ILE A 135 -14.79 -4.23 8.47
CA ILE A 135 -14.55 -4.53 7.05
C ILE A 135 -14.70 -6.02 6.74
N HIS A 136 -14.27 -6.90 7.64
CA HIS A 136 -14.58 -8.32 7.54
C HIS A 136 -16.09 -8.58 7.46
N THR A 137 -16.84 -7.92 8.34
CA THR A 137 -18.30 -8.07 8.40
C THR A 137 -18.97 -7.51 7.15
N ALA A 138 -18.45 -6.41 6.60
CA ALA A 138 -18.96 -5.80 5.38
C ALA A 138 -18.84 -6.72 4.15
N SER A 139 -17.78 -7.55 4.08
CA SER A 139 -17.47 -8.35 2.90
C SER A 139 -17.97 -9.79 2.96
N VAL A 140 -17.92 -10.45 4.13
CA VAL A 140 -18.01 -11.91 4.20
C VAL A 140 -19.38 -12.50 3.82
N TYR A 141 -20.48 -11.76 4.01
CA TYR A 141 -21.81 -12.20 3.60
C TYR A 141 -21.94 -12.23 2.07
N ALA A 142 -21.35 -11.25 1.39
CA ALA A 142 -21.31 -11.23 -0.07
C ALA A 142 -20.47 -12.39 -0.62
N LEU A 143 -19.35 -12.72 0.04
CA LEU A 143 -18.54 -13.90 -0.30
C LEU A 143 -19.36 -15.20 -0.17
N ALA A 144 -19.97 -15.44 1.01
CA ALA A 144 -20.76 -16.64 1.28
C ALA A 144 -21.92 -16.81 0.29
N LEU A 145 -22.67 -15.74 0.03
CA LEU A 145 -23.79 -15.74 -0.92
C LEU A 145 -23.34 -15.92 -2.38
N SER A 146 -22.10 -15.56 -2.72
CA SER A 146 -21.52 -15.75 -4.05
C SER A 146 -20.84 -17.12 -4.21
N GLY A 147 -20.94 -18.01 -3.21
CA GLY A 147 -20.31 -19.32 -3.25
C GLY A 147 -18.80 -19.30 -3.00
N LEU A 148 -18.24 -18.17 -2.57
CA LEU A 148 -16.83 -18.03 -2.19
C LEU A 148 -16.66 -18.53 -0.75
N ALA A 149 -16.14 -19.75 -0.63
CA ALA A 149 -16.13 -20.51 0.62
C ALA A 149 -15.21 -19.91 1.71
N ASP A 150 -14.20 -19.13 1.34
CA ASP A 150 -13.26 -18.52 2.28
C ASP A 150 -12.78 -17.11 1.85
N THR A 151 -12.12 -16.42 2.79
CA THR A 151 -11.58 -15.07 2.57
C THR A 151 -10.37 -15.03 1.64
N LYS A 152 -9.91 -16.16 1.07
CA LYS A 152 -8.82 -16.16 0.07
C LYS A 152 -9.25 -15.48 -1.23
N ALA A 153 -10.54 -15.18 -1.40
CA ALA A 153 -11.05 -14.32 -2.47
C ALA A 153 -10.36 -12.94 -2.54
N PHE A 154 -9.74 -12.47 -1.45
CA PHE A 154 -8.94 -11.24 -1.42
C PHE A 154 -7.51 -11.39 -1.94
N ARG A 155 -7.01 -12.62 -2.12
CA ARG A 155 -5.64 -12.87 -2.60
C ARG A 155 -5.50 -12.40 -4.04
N GLU A 156 -4.31 -11.91 -4.35
CA GLU A 156 -3.96 -11.53 -5.71
C GLU A 156 -4.12 -12.71 -6.68
N GLY A 157 -4.65 -12.42 -7.88
CA GLY A 157 -4.98 -13.43 -8.89
C GLY A 157 -6.31 -14.17 -8.68
N ALA A 158 -7.00 -13.99 -7.55
CA ALA A 158 -8.37 -14.50 -7.39
C ALA A 158 -9.37 -13.68 -8.24
N GLU A 159 -10.40 -14.36 -8.77
CA GLU A 159 -11.37 -13.83 -9.76
C GLU A 159 -11.94 -12.45 -9.40
N PHE A 160 -12.31 -12.25 -8.13
CA PHE A 160 -12.93 -11.00 -7.65
C PHE A 160 -12.01 -10.14 -6.77
N SER A 161 -10.71 -10.45 -6.70
CA SER A 161 -9.78 -9.78 -5.78
C SER A 161 -9.69 -8.27 -5.97
N GLY A 162 -9.68 -7.80 -7.23
CA GLY A 162 -9.63 -6.38 -7.56
C GLY A 162 -10.86 -5.60 -7.09
N ILE A 163 -12.05 -6.12 -7.40
CA ILE A 163 -13.31 -5.48 -6.99
C ILE A 163 -13.54 -5.55 -5.48
N LEU A 164 -13.20 -6.67 -4.85
CA LEU A 164 -13.29 -6.83 -3.39
C LEU A 164 -12.35 -5.88 -2.67
N THR A 165 -11.12 -5.73 -3.18
CA THR A 165 -10.19 -4.71 -2.68
C THR A 165 -10.83 -3.34 -2.80
N GLN A 166 -11.29 -2.93 -3.99
CA GLN A 166 -11.89 -1.61 -4.19
C GLN A 166 -13.11 -1.37 -3.31
N TYR A 167 -13.88 -2.41 -3.02
CA TYR A 167 -15.02 -2.37 -2.11
C TYR A 167 -14.61 -2.04 -0.68
N VAL A 168 -13.72 -2.84 -0.08
CA VAL A 168 -13.31 -2.64 1.33
C VAL A 168 -12.63 -1.31 1.54
N ASP A 169 -11.82 -0.93 0.57
CA ASP A 169 -11.18 0.36 0.40
C ASP A 169 -12.17 1.53 0.40
N SER A 170 -13.34 1.36 -0.21
CA SER A 170 -14.36 2.41 -0.30
C SER A 170 -15.25 2.45 0.95
N VAL A 171 -15.53 1.30 1.57
CA VAL A 171 -16.16 1.24 2.90
C VAL A 171 -15.27 1.93 3.94
N PHE A 172 -13.95 1.71 3.89
CA PHE A 172 -13.01 2.39 4.76
C PHE A 172 -13.05 3.91 4.55
N LEU A 173 -12.85 4.35 3.31
CA LEU A 173 -12.74 5.78 2.98
C LEU A 173 -14.04 6.57 3.24
N TYR A 174 -15.20 6.02 2.85
CA TYR A 174 -16.45 6.78 2.86
C TYR A 174 -17.28 6.62 4.14
N ASP A 175 -17.07 5.54 4.88
CA ASP A 175 -17.86 5.26 6.09
C ASP A 175 -17.00 5.20 7.35
N ILE A 176 -15.97 4.35 7.37
CA ILE A 176 -15.21 4.07 8.59
C ILE A 176 -14.30 5.25 8.98
N LEU A 177 -13.48 5.74 8.05
CA LEU A 177 -12.51 6.80 8.33
C LEU A 177 -13.18 8.09 8.83
N PRO A 178 -14.24 8.64 8.20
CA PRO A 178 -14.94 9.80 8.73
C PRO A 178 -15.56 9.55 10.11
N ALA A 179 -16.09 8.35 10.34
CA ALA A 179 -16.68 7.98 11.63
C ALA A 179 -15.63 7.83 12.74
N LEU A 180 -14.41 7.38 12.41
CA LEU A 180 -13.30 7.29 13.36
C LEU A 180 -12.69 8.67 13.64
N ARG A 181 -12.47 9.51 12.62
CA ARG A 181 -12.02 10.90 12.77
C ARG A 181 -12.93 11.74 13.67
N ALA A 182 -14.23 11.47 13.63
CA ALA A 182 -15.20 12.16 14.47
C ALA A 182 -15.22 11.68 15.94
N LYS A 183 -14.55 10.56 16.27
CA LYS A 183 -14.58 9.94 17.60
C LYS A 183 -13.22 9.88 18.28
N LEU A 184 -12.15 9.56 17.55
CA LEU A 184 -10.82 9.30 18.10
C LEU A 184 -9.99 10.58 18.16
N SER A 185 -9.03 10.60 19.08
CA SER A 185 -8.00 11.65 19.13
C SER A 185 -6.84 11.38 18.17
N SER A 186 -6.68 10.13 17.73
CA SER A 186 -5.67 9.72 16.76
C SER A 186 -5.79 10.51 15.45
N SER A 187 -4.65 10.84 14.88
CA SER A 187 -4.54 11.49 13.58
C SER A 187 -5.12 10.63 12.46
N GLU A 188 -5.51 11.27 11.35
CA GLU A 188 -5.96 10.54 10.17
C GLU A 188 -4.88 9.59 9.64
N GLU A 189 -3.62 10.01 9.72
CA GLU A 189 -2.46 9.22 9.36
C GLU A 189 -2.37 7.92 10.18
N GLU A 190 -2.53 7.99 11.50
CA GLU A 190 -2.53 6.80 12.37
C GLU A 190 -3.68 5.84 12.05
N ILE A 191 -4.89 6.36 11.84
CA ILE A 191 -6.05 5.54 11.46
C ILE A 191 -5.79 4.81 10.13
N ARG A 192 -5.18 5.51 9.17
CA ARG A 192 -4.82 4.94 7.86
C ARG A 192 -3.70 3.91 7.97
N GLU A 193 -2.71 4.11 8.83
CA GLU A 193 -1.65 3.12 9.08
C GLU A 193 -2.25 1.80 9.60
N VAL A 194 -3.20 1.86 10.53
CA VAL A 194 -3.93 0.66 11.01
C VAL A 194 -4.70 -0.02 9.89
N TYR A 195 -5.33 0.76 9.01
CA TYR A 195 -6.05 0.21 7.87
C TYR A 195 -5.13 -0.46 6.85
N GLU A 196 -4.02 0.18 6.48
CA GLU A 196 -3.07 -0.39 5.52
C GLU A 196 -2.42 -1.66 6.04
N ASP A 197 -2.08 -1.70 7.34
CA ASP A 197 -1.63 -2.92 7.98
C ASP A 197 -2.70 -4.03 7.88
N TRP A 198 -3.95 -3.75 8.28
CA TRP A 198 -5.04 -4.73 8.17
C TRP A 198 -5.31 -5.16 6.71
N ARG A 199 -5.23 -4.23 5.77
CA ARG A 199 -5.43 -4.46 4.33
C ARG A 199 -4.35 -5.38 3.77
N ALA A 200 -3.11 -5.25 4.21
CA ALA A 200 -2.04 -6.18 3.85
C ALA A 200 -2.33 -7.61 4.36
N ARG A 201 -2.91 -7.73 5.56
CA ARG A 201 -3.28 -9.04 6.17
C ARG A 201 -4.32 -9.79 5.34
N LEU A 202 -5.29 -9.10 4.71
CA LEU A 202 -6.30 -9.74 3.84
C LEU A 202 -5.69 -10.59 2.71
N ARG A 203 -4.51 -10.21 2.24
CA ARG A 203 -3.82 -10.83 1.11
C ARG A 203 -2.78 -11.86 1.55
N HIS A 204 -2.55 -12.00 2.85
CA HIS A 204 -1.49 -12.84 3.36
C HIS A 204 -1.74 -14.33 2.99
N PRO A 205 -0.71 -15.10 2.59
CA PRO A 205 -0.87 -16.51 2.18
C PRO A 205 -1.45 -17.42 3.26
N HIS A 206 -1.33 -17.02 4.52
CA HIS A 206 -1.85 -17.75 5.66
C HIS A 206 -3.20 -17.20 6.15
N PHE A 207 -3.69 -16.13 5.53
CA PHE A 207 -5.02 -15.61 5.78
C PHE A 207 -6.07 -16.39 4.97
N GLY A 208 -7.13 -16.84 5.63
CA GLY A 208 -8.15 -17.65 5.00
C GLY A 208 -9.04 -18.33 6.03
N LEU A 209 -10.17 -17.71 6.36
CA LEU A 209 -11.22 -18.29 7.20
C LEU A 209 -12.44 -18.58 6.34
N GLY A 210 -13.16 -19.64 6.71
CA GLY A 210 -14.39 -20.00 6.01
C GLY A 210 -15.43 -18.89 6.12
N SER A 211 -15.96 -18.42 4.99
CA SER A 211 -16.96 -17.36 4.93
C SER A 211 -18.15 -17.68 5.83
N PHE A 212 -18.65 -18.92 5.78
CA PHE A 212 -19.76 -19.40 6.60
C PHE A 212 -19.47 -19.48 8.11
N PHE A 213 -18.21 -19.71 8.48
CA PHE A 213 -17.78 -19.65 9.88
C PHE A 213 -17.84 -18.21 10.40
N ILE A 214 -17.40 -17.25 9.58
CA ILE A 214 -17.37 -15.83 9.96
C ILE A 214 -18.77 -15.21 9.94
N THR A 215 -19.73 -15.69 9.16
CA THR A 215 -21.08 -15.09 9.08
C THR A 215 -21.95 -15.31 10.33
N GLN A 216 -21.53 -16.16 11.28
CA GLN A 216 -22.34 -16.50 12.47
C GLN A 216 -22.65 -15.29 13.37
N ASN A 217 -23.78 -15.30 14.08
CA ASN A 217 -24.24 -14.22 14.96
C ASN A 217 -24.32 -12.86 14.22
N SER A 218 -24.94 -12.88 13.04
CA SER A 218 -24.92 -11.77 12.10
C SER A 218 -25.55 -10.49 12.66
N THR A 219 -26.68 -10.59 13.37
CA THR A 219 -27.35 -9.42 13.94
C THR A 219 -26.49 -8.73 15.00
N ILE A 220 -25.85 -9.51 15.88
CA ILE A 220 -24.93 -8.96 16.88
C ILE A 220 -23.73 -8.29 16.19
N LYS A 221 -23.19 -8.91 15.13
CA LYS A 221 -22.11 -8.31 14.34
C LYS A 221 -22.52 -7.01 13.65
N LEU A 222 -23.73 -6.93 13.10
CA LEU A 222 -24.26 -5.66 12.59
C LEU A 222 -24.29 -4.61 13.70
N GLN A 223 -24.84 -4.97 14.87
CA GLN A 223 -24.99 -4.05 16.00
C GLN A 223 -23.65 -3.48 16.49
N VAL A 224 -22.62 -4.31 16.61
CA VAL A 224 -21.35 -3.88 17.22
C VAL A 224 -20.28 -3.45 16.21
N ARG A 225 -20.37 -3.84 14.93
CA ARG A 225 -19.28 -3.63 13.95
C ARG A 225 -19.61 -2.68 12.81
N LEU A 226 -20.87 -2.59 12.38
CA LEU A 226 -21.28 -1.73 11.27
C LEU A 226 -22.21 -0.60 11.72
N TRP A 227 -23.16 -0.90 12.61
CA TRP A 227 -24.13 0.07 13.10
C TRP A 227 -23.50 1.28 13.79
N PRO A 228 -22.44 1.17 14.61
CA PRO A 228 -21.83 2.35 15.25
C PRO A 228 -21.29 3.35 14.23
N THR A 229 -20.76 2.86 13.10
CA THR A 229 -20.33 3.69 11.97
C THR A 229 -21.55 4.33 11.29
N ILE A 230 -22.57 3.54 10.96
CA ILE A 230 -23.80 4.01 10.30
C ILE A 230 -24.50 5.10 11.13
N SER A 231 -24.74 4.84 12.42
CA SER A 231 -25.47 5.74 13.30
C SER A 231 -24.72 7.05 13.52
N ARG A 232 -23.39 6.99 13.67
CA ARG A 232 -22.54 8.19 13.78
C ARG A 232 -22.58 9.04 12.52
N THR A 233 -22.48 8.42 11.35
CA THR A 233 -22.59 9.11 10.04
C THR A 233 -23.95 9.78 9.87
N LEU A 234 -25.04 9.09 10.22
CA LEU A 234 -26.38 9.67 10.14
C LEU A 234 -26.57 10.85 11.11
N ARG A 235 -26.09 10.72 12.35
CA ARG A 235 -26.16 11.77 13.39
C ARG A 235 -25.30 12.99 13.07
N SER A 236 -24.17 12.81 12.39
CA SER A 236 -23.34 13.93 11.91
C SER A 236 -23.95 14.68 10.73
N GLY A 237 -25.13 14.26 10.26
CA GLY A 237 -25.79 14.85 9.10
C GLY A 237 -25.18 14.41 7.77
N GLN A 238 -24.39 13.35 7.76
CA GLN A 238 -23.86 12.72 6.56
C GLN A 238 -24.69 11.50 6.18
N MET A 239 -24.39 10.94 5.01
CA MET A 239 -25.11 9.81 4.45
C MET A 239 -24.15 8.61 4.35
N PRO A 240 -24.49 7.44 4.92
CA PRO A 240 -23.73 6.22 4.66
C PRO A 240 -23.62 5.93 3.16
N SER A 241 -22.49 5.39 2.75
CA SER A 241 -22.19 5.13 1.34
C SER A 241 -23.06 4.02 0.76
N SER A 242 -23.09 3.92 -0.58
CA SER A 242 -23.71 2.77 -1.26
C SER A 242 -23.01 1.45 -0.93
N PHE A 243 -21.71 1.49 -0.56
CA PHE A 243 -20.93 0.33 -0.15
C PHE A 243 -21.35 -0.20 1.23
N MET A 244 -21.63 0.71 2.17
CA MET A 244 -22.22 0.35 3.46
C MET A 244 -23.67 -0.16 3.30
N ALA A 245 -24.44 0.44 2.40
CA ALA A 245 -25.78 -0.09 2.08
C ALA A 245 -25.70 -1.50 1.47
N PHE A 246 -24.71 -1.77 0.61
CA PHE A 246 -24.44 -3.10 0.08
C PHE A 246 -24.04 -4.10 1.18
N ALA A 247 -23.18 -3.73 2.12
CA ALA A 247 -22.82 -4.58 3.27
C ALA A 247 -24.07 -5.06 4.03
N VAL A 248 -24.94 -4.11 4.40
CA VAL A 248 -26.17 -4.40 5.13
C VAL A 248 -27.13 -5.23 4.27
N ALA A 249 -27.28 -4.91 2.98
CA ALA A 249 -28.13 -5.68 2.06
C ALA A 249 -27.68 -7.15 1.93
N ALA A 250 -26.37 -7.39 1.73
CA ALA A 250 -25.82 -8.73 1.63
C ALA A 250 -26.01 -9.52 2.93
N MET A 251 -25.81 -8.89 4.08
CA MET A 251 -26.03 -9.53 5.37
C MET A 251 -27.51 -9.86 5.62
N LEU A 252 -28.43 -8.93 5.33
CA LEU A 252 -29.86 -9.20 5.44
C LEU A 252 -30.29 -10.31 4.49
N ARG A 253 -29.75 -10.35 3.26
CA ARG A 253 -29.99 -11.46 2.34
C ARG A 253 -29.48 -12.79 2.90
N PHE A 254 -28.37 -12.80 3.63
CA PHE A 254 -27.85 -14.00 4.26
C PHE A 254 -28.79 -14.53 5.37
N LEU A 255 -29.46 -13.63 6.09
CA LEU A 255 -30.40 -13.95 7.17
C LEU A 255 -31.82 -14.32 6.69
N MET A 256 -32.10 -14.28 5.40
CA MET A 256 -33.39 -14.73 4.85
C MET A 256 -33.44 -16.25 4.78
N SER A 257 -34.49 -16.83 5.39
CA SER A 257 -34.71 -18.28 5.42
C SER A 257 -35.64 -18.76 4.31
N GLU A 258 -35.53 -20.04 3.97
CA GLU A 258 -36.52 -20.79 3.18
C GLU A 258 -37.62 -21.36 4.10
N GLY A 259 -38.86 -20.93 3.91
CA GLY A 259 -39.99 -20.92 4.85
C GLY A 259 -40.22 -22.10 5.79
N ALA A 260 -40.14 -23.33 5.28
CA ALA A 260 -40.43 -24.55 6.05
C ALA A 260 -39.17 -25.25 6.60
N SER A 261 -37.98 -24.76 6.29
CA SER A 261 -36.69 -25.41 6.53
C SER A 261 -36.03 -24.95 7.84
N ARG A 262 -36.81 -24.75 8.89
CA ARG A 262 -36.26 -24.57 10.24
C ARG A 262 -35.72 -25.90 10.74
N VAL A 263 -34.40 -25.98 10.91
CA VAL A 263 -33.76 -27.13 11.57
C VAL A 263 -34.11 -27.12 13.07
N SER A 264 -34.26 -25.93 13.65
CA SER A 264 -34.78 -25.71 15.01
C SER A 264 -35.39 -24.31 15.16
N LYS A 265 -35.78 -23.89 16.39
CA LYS A 265 -36.24 -22.51 16.64
C LYS A 265 -35.22 -21.44 16.21
N THR A 266 -33.93 -21.74 16.37
CA THR A 266 -32.81 -20.80 16.15
C THR A 266 -31.99 -21.14 14.90
N LYS A 267 -32.00 -22.40 14.46
CA LYS A 267 -31.25 -22.88 13.29
C LYS A 267 -32.12 -22.92 12.03
N MET A 268 -31.74 -22.14 11.03
CA MET A 268 -32.49 -21.91 9.79
C MET A 268 -31.66 -22.34 8.56
N VAL A 269 -32.34 -22.52 7.42
CA VAL A 269 -31.69 -22.79 6.13
C VAL A 269 -31.86 -21.59 5.20
N GLY A 270 -30.75 -21.14 4.62
CA GLY A 270 -30.69 -20.11 3.59
C GLY A 270 -30.19 -20.68 2.25
N ARG A 271 -30.16 -19.81 1.23
CA ARG A 271 -29.72 -20.15 -0.14
C ARG A 271 -28.65 -19.20 -0.64
N VAL A 272 -27.58 -19.77 -1.22
CA VAL A 272 -26.59 -18.97 -1.96
C VAL A 272 -27.20 -18.45 -3.26
N CYS A 273 -26.68 -17.35 -3.77
CA CYS A 273 -27.11 -16.78 -5.05
C CYS A 273 -26.45 -17.49 -6.24
N VAL A 274 -25.22 -18.00 -6.08
CA VAL A 274 -24.46 -18.69 -7.13
C VAL A 274 -24.07 -20.09 -6.65
N PRO A 275 -24.73 -21.16 -7.13
CA PRO A 275 -24.34 -22.53 -6.82
C PRO A 275 -23.01 -22.88 -7.49
N VAL A 276 -22.13 -23.59 -6.76
CA VAL A 276 -20.79 -23.97 -7.26
C VAL A 276 -20.76 -25.47 -7.53
N ARG A 277 -20.42 -25.87 -8.77
CA ARG A 277 -20.53 -27.27 -9.23
C ARG A 277 -19.56 -28.25 -8.55
N THR A 278 -18.47 -27.75 -7.96
CA THR A 278 -17.33 -28.56 -7.51
C THR A 278 -17.27 -28.80 -6.00
N HIS A 279 -18.09 -28.12 -5.19
CA HIS A 279 -18.03 -28.21 -3.73
C HIS A 279 -19.14 -29.09 -3.14
N SER A 280 -18.75 -30.08 -2.33
CA SER A 280 -19.64 -30.99 -1.59
C SER A 280 -20.13 -30.40 -0.27
N GLU A 281 -21.00 -31.12 0.44
CA GLU A 281 -21.46 -30.76 1.78
C GLU A 281 -20.28 -30.64 2.76
N ALA A 282 -20.26 -29.59 3.58
CA ALA A 282 -19.22 -29.34 4.59
C ALA A 282 -19.83 -28.82 5.90
N MET A 283 -19.14 -29.07 7.02
CA MET A 283 -19.53 -28.58 8.34
C MET A 283 -18.75 -27.31 8.74
N TYR A 284 -19.37 -26.45 9.54
CA TYR A 284 -18.78 -25.27 10.15
C TYR A 284 -19.55 -24.90 11.42
N ALA A 285 -18.88 -24.73 12.56
CA ALA A 285 -19.50 -24.28 13.81
C ALA A 285 -20.84 -24.99 14.15
N GLY A 286 -20.89 -26.32 13.99
CA GLY A 286 -22.09 -27.15 14.22
C GLY A 286 -23.21 -27.04 13.16
N LYS A 287 -22.91 -26.47 11.99
CA LYS A 287 -23.83 -26.21 10.89
C LYS A 287 -23.27 -26.75 9.58
N ARG A 288 -24.13 -26.88 8.55
CA ARG A 288 -23.77 -27.47 7.26
C ARG A 288 -24.09 -26.53 6.11
N TYR A 289 -23.31 -26.60 5.04
CA TYR A 289 -23.66 -26.00 3.76
C TYR A 289 -23.37 -27.01 2.65
N ASN A 290 -24.05 -26.85 1.52
CA ASN A 290 -23.76 -27.55 0.28
C ASN A 290 -23.87 -26.55 -0.87
N LEU A 291 -22.72 -26.15 -1.42
CA LEU A 291 -22.67 -25.13 -2.48
C LEU A 291 -23.15 -25.69 -3.83
N ALA A 292 -22.98 -26.99 -4.10
CA ALA A 292 -23.51 -27.62 -5.31
C ALA A 292 -25.04 -27.67 -5.31
N GLN A 293 -25.66 -27.88 -4.15
CA GLN A 293 -27.11 -27.85 -3.95
C GLN A 293 -27.64 -26.46 -3.57
N GLY A 294 -26.74 -25.49 -3.39
CA GLY A 294 -27.03 -24.08 -3.17
C GLY A 294 -27.68 -23.72 -1.82
N TRP A 295 -27.46 -24.48 -0.75
CA TRP A 295 -28.05 -24.20 0.58
C TRP A 295 -27.01 -24.13 1.70
N TYR A 296 -27.35 -23.45 2.80
CA TYR A 296 -26.53 -23.38 4.01
C TYR A 296 -27.40 -23.25 5.27
N GLU A 297 -26.90 -23.73 6.42
CA GLU A 297 -27.55 -23.63 7.73
C GLU A 297 -26.98 -22.45 8.52
N PHE A 298 -27.80 -21.57 9.09
CA PHE A 298 -27.32 -20.46 9.92
C PHE A 298 -28.12 -20.35 11.21
N GLU A 299 -27.57 -19.63 12.18
CA GLU A 299 -28.20 -19.32 13.45
C GLU A 299 -27.90 -17.88 13.82
N ASP A 300 -28.90 -17.18 14.33
CA ASP A 300 -28.79 -15.77 14.66
C ASP A 300 -29.70 -15.42 15.85
N GLY A 301 -29.11 -15.33 17.04
CA GLY A 301 -29.82 -15.02 18.28
C GLY A 301 -31.03 -15.94 18.50
N ASP A 302 -32.18 -15.32 18.76
CA ASP A 302 -33.48 -15.99 18.95
C ASP A 302 -34.26 -16.21 17.63
N GLY A 303 -33.67 -15.87 16.48
CA GLY A 303 -34.30 -15.94 15.16
C GLY A 303 -35.27 -14.79 14.85
N ALA A 304 -35.39 -13.77 15.71
CA ALA A 304 -36.35 -12.69 15.51
C ALA A 304 -35.99 -11.75 14.35
N THR A 305 -34.70 -11.64 13.98
CA THR A 305 -34.27 -10.87 12.80
C THR A 305 -34.74 -11.54 11.52
N SER A 306 -34.44 -12.82 11.35
CA SER A 306 -34.87 -13.60 10.19
C SER A 306 -36.39 -13.65 10.05
N ALA A 307 -37.12 -13.71 11.17
CA ALA A 307 -38.58 -13.67 11.18
C ALA A 307 -39.19 -12.33 10.71
N ALA A 308 -38.45 -11.22 10.80
CA ALA A 308 -38.88 -9.92 10.30
C ALA A 308 -38.60 -9.72 8.80
N LEU A 309 -37.71 -10.55 8.23
CA LEU A 309 -37.33 -10.50 6.82
C LEU A 309 -38.26 -11.37 5.96
N PRO A 310 -38.41 -11.05 4.66
CA PRO A 310 -39.15 -11.90 3.74
C PRO A 310 -38.59 -13.31 3.64
N ASP A 311 -39.49 -14.26 3.46
CA ASP A 311 -39.19 -15.66 3.16
C ASP A 311 -38.74 -15.80 1.69
N LEU A 312 -37.69 -16.59 1.45
CA LEU A 312 -37.19 -16.87 0.09
C LEU A 312 -38.07 -17.87 -0.68
N GLY A 313 -38.87 -18.67 0.03
CA GLY A 313 -39.67 -19.76 -0.54
C GLY A 313 -38.85 -20.89 -1.18
N PRO A 314 -39.50 -21.99 -1.59
CA PRO A 314 -38.84 -23.08 -2.30
C PRO A 314 -38.59 -22.77 -3.78
N ILE A 315 -37.47 -23.26 -4.32
CA ILE A 315 -37.00 -23.08 -5.71
C ILE A 315 -38.07 -23.42 -6.77
N SER A 316 -39.01 -24.30 -6.45
CA SER A 316 -40.06 -24.78 -7.37
C SER A 316 -41.18 -23.77 -7.65
N HIS A 317 -41.26 -22.66 -6.92
CA HIS A 317 -42.27 -21.63 -7.14
C HIS A 317 -41.62 -20.31 -7.56
N HIS A 318 -42.06 -19.75 -8.70
CA HIS A 318 -41.78 -18.35 -9.05
C HIS A 318 -42.47 -17.42 -8.05
N GLN A 319 -41.85 -17.20 -6.89
CA GLN A 319 -42.29 -16.19 -5.96
C GLN A 319 -41.98 -14.80 -6.52
N ALA A 320 -42.95 -13.89 -6.41
CA ALA A 320 -42.74 -12.50 -6.77
C ALA A 320 -41.76 -11.85 -5.79
N CYS A 321 -40.66 -11.29 -6.31
CA CYS A 321 -39.69 -10.54 -5.51
C CYS A 321 -40.41 -9.41 -4.73
N PRO A 322 -40.18 -9.26 -3.41
CA PRO A 322 -40.78 -8.19 -2.62
C PRO A 322 -40.54 -6.80 -3.21
N SER A 323 -41.52 -5.91 -3.09
CA SER A 323 -41.37 -4.51 -3.49
C SER A 323 -40.40 -3.78 -2.55
N VAL A 324 -39.77 -2.72 -3.04
CA VAL A 324 -38.88 -1.86 -2.22
C VAL A 324 -39.59 -1.37 -0.96
N LYS A 325 -40.89 -1.01 -1.06
CA LYS A 325 -41.69 -0.58 0.10
C LYS A 325 -41.81 -1.66 1.18
N GLN A 326 -42.04 -2.92 0.78
CA GLN A 326 -42.11 -4.05 1.71
C GLN A 326 -40.75 -4.30 2.37
N LEU A 327 -39.68 -4.27 1.57
CA LEU A 327 -38.31 -4.42 2.08
C LEU A 327 -37.95 -3.31 3.07
N CYS A 328 -38.28 -2.04 2.78
CA CYS A 328 -38.06 -0.93 3.71
C CYS A 328 -38.72 -1.17 5.07
N ALA A 329 -39.95 -1.70 5.11
CA ALA A 329 -40.65 -1.98 6.36
C ALA A 329 -39.95 -3.08 7.17
N SER A 330 -39.55 -4.19 6.51
CA SER A 330 -38.78 -5.26 7.16
C SER A 330 -37.42 -4.78 7.66
N ILE A 331 -36.71 -3.98 6.87
CA ILE A 331 -35.40 -3.43 7.25
C ILE A 331 -35.53 -2.50 8.45
N ALA A 332 -36.51 -1.60 8.45
CA ALA A 332 -36.77 -0.72 9.60
C ALA A 332 -37.03 -1.54 10.87
N MET A 333 -37.86 -2.58 10.81
CA MET A 333 -38.10 -3.47 11.96
C MET A 333 -36.83 -4.15 12.49
N VAL A 334 -35.86 -4.46 11.63
CA VAL A 334 -34.58 -5.03 12.05
C VAL A 334 -33.68 -3.96 12.67
N LEU A 335 -33.55 -2.80 12.03
CA LEU A 335 -32.67 -1.73 12.49
C LEU A 335 -33.17 -1.06 13.78
N ASP A 336 -34.49 -0.92 13.96
CA ASP A 336 -35.10 -0.36 15.17
C ASP A 336 -34.84 -1.22 16.43
N LYS A 337 -34.55 -2.52 16.25
CA LYS A 337 -34.11 -3.39 17.36
C LYS A 337 -32.67 -3.11 17.79
N LEU A 338 -31.83 -2.63 16.87
CA LEU A 338 -30.44 -2.30 17.16
C LEU A 338 -30.35 -1.00 17.93
N GLU A 339 -31.14 -0.01 17.51
CA GLU A 339 -31.21 1.28 18.16
C GLU A 339 -32.61 1.89 18.01
N PRO A 340 -33.42 1.87 19.07
CA PRO A 340 -34.76 2.44 19.04
C PRO A 340 -34.72 3.96 18.79
N LYS A 341 -35.69 4.46 17.99
CA LYS A 341 -35.94 5.89 17.72
C LYS A 341 -34.94 6.61 16.81
N MET A 342 -34.17 5.87 16.00
CA MET A 342 -33.45 6.49 14.88
C MET A 342 -34.47 6.99 13.85
N GLU A 343 -34.47 8.29 13.56
CA GLU A 343 -35.44 8.92 12.67
C GLU A 343 -34.79 9.98 11.79
N GLY A 344 -35.48 10.37 10.71
CA GLY A 344 -35.07 11.47 9.84
C GLY A 344 -34.89 11.07 8.37
N PRO A 345 -34.80 12.07 7.47
CA PRO A 345 -34.82 11.83 6.03
C PRO A 345 -33.63 11.00 5.53
N ARG A 346 -32.45 11.16 6.14
CA ARG A 346 -31.25 10.39 5.78
C ARG A 346 -31.37 8.92 6.21
N TYR A 347 -31.92 8.65 7.40
CA TYR A 347 -32.19 7.29 7.86
C TYR A 347 -33.18 6.57 6.92
N THR A 348 -34.29 7.23 6.58
CA THR A 348 -35.27 6.71 5.61
C THR A 348 -34.64 6.45 4.23
N LEU A 349 -33.78 7.35 3.76
CA LEU A 349 -33.06 7.17 2.50
C LEU A 349 -32.07 5.99 2.57
N PHE A 350 -31.44 5.77 3.73
CA PHE A 350 -30.48 4.68 3.92
C PHE A 350 -31.20 3.34 3.85
N ILE A 351 -32.31 3.20 4.58
CA ILE A 351 -33.19 2.03 4.51
C ILE A 351 -33.61 1.76 3.07
N ARG A 352 -34.00 2.80 2.34
CA ARG A 352 -34.39 2.67 0.93
C ARG A 352 -33.25 2.17 0.04
N ARG A 353 -32.03 2.69 0.20
CA ARG A 353 -30.85 2.20 -0.55
C ARG A 353 -30.56 0.74 -0.24
N VAL A 354 -30.62 0.35 1.03
CA VAL A 354 -30.45 -1.06 1.44
C VAL A 354 -31.53 -1.93 0.78
N ALA A 355 -32.79 -1.47 0.78
CA ALA A 355 -33.90 -2.17 0.15
C ALA A 355 -33.74 -2.33 -1.37
N GLU A 356 -33.29 -1.29 -2.07
CA GLU A 356 -33.04 -1.32 -3.53
C GLU A 356 -31.90 -2.28 -3.87
N THR A 357 -30.78 -2.23 -3.15
CA THR A 357 -29.66 -3.16 -3.33
C THR A 357 -30.05 -4.61 -3.01
N LEU A 358 -30.77 -4.83 -1.91
CA LEU A 358 -31.29 -6.14 -1.54
C LEU A 358 -32.26 -6.70 -2.59
N GLN A 359 -33.10 -5.84 -3.17
CA GLN A 359 -34.00 -6.23 -4.25
C GLN A 359 -33.24 -6.68 -5.51
N LYS A 360 -32.13 -6.01 -5.88
CA LYS A 360 -31.28 -6.44 -6.99
C LYS A 360 -30.78 -7.87 -6.76
N ILE A 361 -30.28 -8.16 -5.56
CA ILE A 361 -29.80 -9.51 -5.18
C ILE A 361 -30.94 -10.54 -5.22
N LEU A 362 -32.14 -10.18 -4.75
CA LEU A 362 -33.31 -11.07 -4.75
C LEU A 362 -33.86 -11.36 -6.16
N ARG A 363 -33.57 -10.52 -7.15
CA ARG A 363 -33.94 -10.75 -8.56
C ARG A 363 -33.01 -11.73 -9.30
N GLY A 364 -32.00 -12.25 -8.61
CA GLY A 364 -31.10 -13.28 -9.15
C GLY A 364 -29.72 -12.78 -9.54
N ALA A 365 -29.41 -11.48 -9.36
CA ALA A 365 -28.04 -11.00 -9.47
C ALA A 365 -27.19 -11.56 -8.32
N SER A 366 -25.99 -12.03 -8.64
CA SER A 366 -25.02 -12.40 -7.61
C SER A 366 -24.61 -11.15 -6.82
N PRO A 367 -24.24 -11.29 -5.53
CA PRO A 367 -23.68 -10.18 -4.78
C PRO A 367 -22.45 -9.56 -5.44
N MET A 368 -21.62 -10.32 -6.15
CA MET A 368 -20.45 -9.78 -6.87
C MET A 368 -20.85 -8.92 -8.08
N GLU A 369 -21.88 -9.29 -8.84
CA GLU A 369 -22.40 -8.46 -9.93
C GLU A 369 -23.01 -7.16 -9.39
N VAL A 370 -23.81 -7.25 -8.33
CA VAL A 370 -24.39 -6.05 -7.67
C VAL A 370 -23.27 -5.17 -7.10
N LEU A 371 -22.21 -5.77 -6.55
CA LEU A 371 -21.05 -5.02 -6.09
C LEU A 371 -20.33 -4.32 -7.24
N ALA A 372 -20.21 -4.97 -8.42
CA ALA A 372 -19.61 -4.37 -9.61
C ALA A 372 -20.40 -3.16 -10.08
N GLU A 373 -21.73 -3.26 -10.13
CA GLU A 373 -22.59 -2.12 -10.40
C GLU A 373 -22.38 -1.00 -9.39
N VAL A 374 -22.34 -1.31 -8.08
CA VAL A 374 -22.13 -0.28 -7.03
C VAL A 374 -20.76 0.39 -7.17
N VAL A 375 -19.73 -0.37 -7.52
CA VAL A 375 -18.38 0.15 -7.76
C VAL A 375 -18.36 1.04 -9.01
N ASP A 376 -18.97 0.62 -10.10
CA ASP A 376 -19.04 1.41 -11.34
C ASP A 376 -19.88 2.67 -11.16
N GLU A 377 -21.01 2.57 -10.47
CA GLU A 377 -21.85 3.71 -10.10
C GLU A 377 -21.08 4.74 -9.24
N ASP A 378 -20.23 4.31 -8.29
CA ASP A 378 -19.37 5.23 -7.51
C ASP A 378 -18.29 5.87 -8.39
N LEU A 379 -17.69 5.09 -9.29
CA LEU A 379 -16.67 5.60 -10.21
C LEU A 379 -17.22 6.68 -11.13
N ASP A 380 -18.45 6.53 -11.58
CA ASP A 380 -19.14 7.46 -12.49
C ASP A 380 -19.96 8.55 -11.78
N ALA A 381 -20.14 8.45 -10.46
CA ALA A 381 -20.86 9.45 -9.69
C ALA A 381 -20.13 10.79 -9.75
N VAL A 382 -20.86 11.84 -10.17
CA VAL A 382 -20.36 13.22 -10.10
C VAL A 382 -20.15 13.61 -8.64
N ILE A 383 -18.95 14.05 -8.33
CA ILE A 383 -18.57 14.48 -6.98
C ILE A 383 -19.25 15.83 -6.67
N PRO A 384 -20.03 15.94 -5.57
CA PRO A 384 -20.79 17.16 -5.27
C PRO A 384 -19.93 18.41 -5.04
N ARG A 385 -20.45 19.58 -5.46
CA ARG A 385 -19.73 20.88 -5.44
C ARG A 385 -19.80 21.68 -4.14
N SER A 386 -20.74 21.40 -3.23
CA SER A 386 -21.05 22.32 -2.13
C SER A 386 -19.85 22.54 -1.19
N ARG A 387 -19.62 23.80 -0.76
CA ARG A 387 -18.52 24.17 0.15
C ARG A 387 -18.52 23.44 1.50
N GLU A 388 -19.65 22.86 1.89
CA GLU A 388 -19.76 22.02 3.10
C GLU A 388 -19.28 20.57 2.90
N ALA A 389 -18.97 20.13 1.67
CA ALA A 389 -18.57 18.73 1.38
C ALA A 389 -17.60 18.51 0.19
N GLY A 390 -17.33 19.50 -0.67
CA GLY A 390 -16.70 19.28 -1.99
C GLY A 390 -15.18 19.42 -2.05
N ALA A 391 -14.60 20.44 -1.40
CA ALA A 391 -13.14 20.67 -1.44
C ALA A 391 -12.37 19.53 -0.74
N GLY A 392 -12.83 19.12 0.44
CA GLY A 392 -12.27 17.96 1.15
C GLY A 392 -12.43 16.66 0.35
N LYS A 393 -13.60 16.42 -0.26
CA LYS A 393 -13.87 15.15 -0.94
C LYS A 393 -13.05 14.93 -2.21
N LEU A 394 -12.82 15.98 -3.02
CA LEU A 394 -11.92 15.87 -4.20
C LEU A 394 -10.49 15.59 -3.74
N ALA A 395 -10.02 16.31 -2.73
CA ALA A 395 -8.69 16.12 -2.16
C ALA A 395 -8.48 14.71 -1.62
N ASP A 396 -9.43 14.21 -0.82
CA ASP A 396 -9.38 12.88 -0.22
C ASP A 396 -9.35 11.78 -1.30
N ILE A 397 -10.17 11.91 -2.36
CA ILE A 397 -10.18 10.95 -3.47
C ILE A 397 -8.85 10.99 -4.23
N ILE A 398 -8.31 12.16 -4.56
CA ILE A 398 -7.03 12.24 -5.29
C ILE A 398 -5.89 11.66 -4.45
N GLN A 399 -5.83 11.97 -3.15
CA GLN A 399 -4.82 11.38 -2.27
C GLN A 399 -4.93 9.86 -2.23
N GLU A 400 -6.15 9.34 -2.18
CA GLU A 400 -6.39 7.90 -2.19
C GLU A 400 -5.96 7.24 -3.51
N GLU A 401 -6.38 7.78 -4.66
CA GLU A 401 -6.00 7.25 -5.97
C GLU A 401 -4.47 7.38 -6.18
N ALA A 402 -3.83 8.43 -5.67
CA ALA A 402 -2.38 8.60 -5.69
C ALA A 402 -1.64 7.61 -4.77
N ARG A 403 -2.23 7.17 -3.66
CA ARG A 403 -1.65 6.10 -2.80
C ARG A 403 -1.76 4.73 -3.47
N ARG A 404 -2.89 4.45 -4.13
CA ARG A 404 -3.21 3.15 -4.69
C ARG A 404 -2.59 2.85 -6.03
N VAL A 405 -2.29 3.89 -6.81
CA VAL A 405 -1.78 3.69 -8.17
C VAL A 405 -0.51 2.84 -8.12
N THR A 406 -0.50 1.70 -8.80
CA THR A 406 0.74 0.95 -9.00
C THR A 406 1.59 1.71 -10.01
N VAL A 407 2.81 2.09 -9.63
CA VAL A 407 3.67 2.97 -10.44
C VAL A 407 4.59 2.17 -11.35
N ILE A 408 4.98 2.79 -12.46
CA ILE A 408 6.08 2.32 -13.30
C ILE A 408 7.26 3.23 -13.03
N ASP A 409 8.33 2.68 -12.49
CA ASP A 409 9.55 3.44 -12.25
C ASP A 409 10.43 3.40 -13.48
N VAL A 410 10.22 4.37 -14.36
CA VAL A 410 10.80 4.41 -15.70
C VAL A 410 12.32 4.58 -15.71
N HIS A 411 12.99 4.77 -14.57
CA HIS A 411 14.45 4.86 -14.52
C HIS A 411 15.04 4.65 -13.11
N THR A 412 15.92 3.66 -12.98
CA THR A 412 16.65 3.33 -11.75
C THR A 412 18.07 2.84 -12.04
N HIS A 413 18.89 2.74 -10.99
CA HIS A 413 20.19 2.07 -10.96
C HIS A 413 20.16 0.76 -10.16
N LEU A 414 18.96 0.18 -9.97
CA LEU A 414 18.79 -1.08 -9.27
C LEU A 414 19.17 -2.26 -10.17
N PHE A 415 19.57 -3.36 -9.53
CA PHE A 415 19.75 -4.66 -10.16
C PHE A 415 19.00 -5.72 -9.34
N PRO A 416 18.58 -6.83 -9.98
CA PRO A 416 17.96 -7.94 -9.26
C PRO A 416 18.98 -8.59 -8.29
N PRO A 417 18.54 -9.12 -7.13
CA PRO A 417 19.43 -9.71 -6.13
C PRO A 417 20.37 -10.79 -6.67
N GLU A 418 19.95 -11.53 -7.69
CA GLU A 418 20.73 -12.58 -8.38
C GLU A 418 22.03 -12.04 -9.01
N PHE A 419 22.14 -10.73 -9.22
CA PHE A 419 23.34 -10.11 -9.79
C PHE A 419 24.43 -9.87 -8.72
N GLY A 420 24.14 -10.13 -7.45
CA GLY A 420 25.09 -10.06 -6.34
C GLY A 420 25.44 -8.61 -6.00
N GLU A 421 26.72 -8.27 -5.99
CA GLU A 421 27.25 -6.95 -5.59
C GLU A 421 26.69 -5.75 -6.38
N LEU A 422 26.05 -5.97 -7.54
CA LEU A 422 25.36 -4.92 -8.28
C LEU A 422 24.02 -4.53 -7.64
N CYS A 423 23.40 -5.43 -6.86
CA CYS A 423 22.20 -5.16 -6.10
C CYS A 423 22.57 -4.58 -4.73
N LEU A 424 22.53 -3.26 -4.60
CA LEU A 424 22.74 -2.61 -3.32
C LEU A 424 21.43 -2.62 -2.51
N TYR A 425 21.49 -3.12 -1.30
CA TYR A 425 20.41 -3.13 -0.31
C TYR A 425 21.02 -3.10 1.09
N ASN A 426 20.25 -2.80 2.14
CA ASN A 426 20.65 -2.61 3.55
C ASN A 426 20.90 -1.15 4.02
N VAL A 427 20.92 -0.97 5.34
CA VAL A 427 21.06 0.34 6.00
C VAL A 427 22.42 1.01 5.78
N ASP A 428 23.52 0.25 5.66
CA ASP A 428 24.85 0.84 5.47
C ASP A 428 25.01 1.37 4.02
N GLU A 429 24.42 0.69 3.04
CA GLU A 429 24.33 1.21 1.67
C GLU A 429 23.43 2.44 1.59
N LEU A 430 22.33 2.47 2.35
CA LEU A 430 21.46 3.64 2.46
C LEU A 430 22.19 4.84 3.06
N LEU A 431 22.92 4.66 4.16
CA LEU A 431 23.64 5.73 4.86
C LEU A 431 24.87 6.21 4.07
N THR A 432 25.50 5.34 3.30
CA THR A 432 26.62 5.74 2.43
C THR A 432 26.20 6.09 1.01
N TYR A 433 24.90 6.29 0.80
CA TYR A 433 24.38 6.89 -0.42
C TYR A 433 24.98 8.29 -0.61
N HIS A 434 25.45 8.58 -1.82
CA HIS A 434 26.25 9.77 -2.12
C HIS A 434 25.60 11.12 -1.73
N TYR A 435 24.27 11.20 -1.57
CA TYR A 435 23.61 12.40 -1.04
C TYR A 435 23.94 12.62 0.44
N LEU A 436 23.87 11.57 1.25
CA LEU A 436 24.19 11.64 2.67
C LEU A 436 25.70 11.78 2.89
N VAL A 437 26.52 11.24 1.99
CA VAL A 437 27.97 11.48 2.01
C VAL A 437 28.29 12.95 1.73
N ALA A 438 27.61 13.59 0.77
CA ALA A 438 27.77 15.02 0.53
C ALA A 438 27.39 15.86 1.76
N GLU A 439 26.23 15.57 2.37
CA GLU A 439 25.76 16.21 3.61
C GLU A 439 26.70 15.94 4.80
N PHE A 440 27.27 14.75 4.88
CA PHE A 440 28.26 14.40 5.89
C PHE A 440 29.53 15.26 5.75
N PHE A 441 30.07 15.40 4.54
CA PHE A 441 31.26 16.24 4.34
C PHE A 441 30.98 17.74 4.53
N GLU A 442 29.75 18.21 4.34
CA GLU A 442 29.36 19.58 4.70
C GLU A 442 29.37 19.79 6.22
N SER A 443 28.98 18.76 6.97
CA SER A 443 28.65 18.87 8.39
C SER A 443 29.72 18.31 9.34
N SER A 444 30.68 17.53 8.87
CA SER A 444 31.70 16.89 9.70
C SER A 444 33.02 17.64 9.69
N ASP A 445 33.46 18.09 10.87
CA ASP A 445 34.82 18.59 11.08
C ASP A 445 35.73 17.41 11.48
N GLY A 446 36.53 16.86 10.56
CA GLY A 446 37.69 16.06 10.98
C GLY A 446 38.12 14.84 10.18
N ILE A 447 37.45 14.46 9.08
CA ILE A 447 37.94 13.39 8.19
C ILE A 447 38.09 13.88 6.76
N ALA A 448 39.26 13.67 6.16
CA ALA A 448 39.45 13.97 4.75
C ALA A 448 38.66 12.97 3.89
N PRO A 449 38.16 13.36 2.70
CA PRO A 449 37.40 12.44 1.84
C PRO A 449 38.14 11.14 1.51
N ALA A 450 39.46 11.22 1.28
CA ALA A 450 40.29 10.05 1.03
C ALA A 450 40.30 9.07 2.21
N ASP A 451 40.39 9.58 3.43
CA ASP A 451 40.38 8.78 4.66
C ASP A 451 39.00 8.15 4.90
N PHE A 452 37.92 8.92 4.69
CA PHE A 452 36.55 8.41 4.79
C PHE A 452 36.33 7.23 3.84
N TYR A 453 36.73 7.38 2.58
CA TYR A 453 36.54 6.32 1.59
C TYR A 453 37.49 5.11 1.77
N ALA A 454 38.52 5.23 2.60
CA ALA A 454 39.39 4.12 2.97
C ALA A 454 38.80 3.25 4.10
N LEU A 455 37.82 3.77 4.86
CA LEU A 455 37.15 3.03 5.93
C LEU A 455 36.27 1.90 5.40
N PRO A 456 36.07 0.83 6.17
CA PRO A 456 34.99 -0.13 5.92
C PRO A 456 33.63 0.55 5.79
N LYS A 457 32.77 -0.01 4.95
CA LYS A 457 31.43 0.52 4.65
C LYS A 457 30.58 0.76 5.91
N GLN A 458 30.67 -0.15 6.88
CA GLN A 458 29.95 -0.05 8.15
C GLN A 458 30.42 1.15 8.99
N GLU A 459 31.74 1.40 9.03
CA GLU A 459 32.31 2.56 9.76
C GLU A 459 31.94 3.88 9.07
N GLN A 460 31.91 3.92 7.74
CA GLN A 460 31.38 5.06 6.99
C GLN A 460 29.93 5.35 7.39
N ALA A 461 29.08 4.31 7.44
CA ALA A 461 27.68 4.44 7.82
C ALA A 461 27.51 4.92 9.27
N ASP A 462 28.34 4.45 10.20
CA ASP A 462 28.34 4.91 11.60
C ASP A 462 28.68 6.41 11.71
N LEU A 463 29.67 6.88 10.95
CA LEU A 463 30.04 8.30 10.90
C LEU A 463 28.91 9.17 10.34
N VAL A 464 28.30 8.75 9.23
CA VAL A 464 27.15 9.45 8.63
C VAL A 464 25.99 9.49 9.62
N TRP A 465 25.63 8.34 10.22
CA TRP A 465 24.53 8.24 11.18
C TRP A 465 24.72 9.20 12.34
N LYS A 466 25.92 9.18 12.94
CA LYS A 466 26.27 10.06 14.04
C LYS A 466 26.12 11.53 13.66
N ALA A 467 26.72 11.94 12.55
CA ALA A 467 26.78 13.35 12.15
C ALA A 467 25.41 13.92 11.73
N ILE A 468 24.59 13.14 11.03
CA ILE A 468 23.34 13.61 10.40
C ILE A 468 22.10 13.32 11.26
N PHE A 469 22.07 12.21 12.00
CA PHE A 469 20.87 11.76 12.71
C PHE A 469 20.96 11.92 14.24
N ILE A 470 22.17 11.95 14.81
CA ILE A 470 22.39 12.04 16.25
C ILE A 470 22.78 13.45 16.67
N GLU A 471 23.85 13.98 16.08
CA GLU A 471 24.40 15.29 16.42
C GLU A 471 23.54 16.44 15.89
N ARG A 472 22.66 16.14 14.91
CA ARG A 472 21.79 17.12 14.24
C ARG A 472 20.39 16.54 14.01
N PRO A 473 19.36 17.41 13.92
CA PRO A 473 18.04 16.98 13.46
C PRO A 473 18.07 16.55 11.98
N PRO A 474 17.66 15.31 11.63
CA PRO A 474 17.72 14.77 10.25
C PRO A 474 16.58 15.29 9.37
N VAL A 475 16.62 16.58 9.03
CA VAL A 475 15.55 17.27 8.28
C VAL A 475 15.74 17.28 6.77
N SER A 476 16.93 16.91 6.27
CA SER A 476 17.20 16.83 4.83
C SER A 476 16.31 15.75 4.20
N GLU A 477 15.99 15.91 2.91
CA GLU A 477 15.12 14.95 2.21
C GLU A 477 15.73 13.54 2.15
N ALA A 478 17.06 13.44 2.01
CA ALA A 478 17.78 12.17 2.04
C ALA A 478 17.73 11.51 3.43
N ALA A 479 17.96 12.28 4.50
CA ALA A 479 17.93 11.76 5.86
C ALA A 479 16.50 11.36 6.27
N ARG A 480 15.51 12.20 5.98
CA ARG A 480 14.08 11.89 6.13
C ARG A 480 13.71 10.61 5.39
N GLY A 481 14.25 10.41 4.17
CA GLY A 481 14.04 9.19 3.39
C GLY A 481 14.44 7.91 4.13
N VAL A 482 15.57 7.93 4.83
CA VAL A 482 16.02 6.80 5.67
C VAL A 482 15.07 6.57 6.85
N LEU A 483 14.54 7.60 7.48
CA LEU A 483 13.57 7.42 8.57
C LEU A 483 12.23 6.87 8.07
N THR A 484 11.74 7.38 6.94
CA THR A 484 10.51 6.91 6.29
C THR A 484 10.64 5.42 5.94
N LEU A 485 11.73 5.00 5.30
CA LEU A 485 11.88 3.59 4.93
C LEU A 485 11.99 2.67 6.15
N LEU A 486 12.70 3.07 7.22
CA LEU A 486 12.79 2.25 8.44
C LEU A 486 11.41 2.06 9.08
N ARG A 487 10.61 3.13 9.16
CA ARG A 487 9.21 3.02 9.61
C ARG A 487 8.41 2.07 8.72
N ARG A 488 8.51 2.21 7.39
CA ARG A 488 7.79 1.37 6.41
C ARG A 488 8.19 -0.11 6.47
N LEU A 489 9.39 -0.42 6.92
CA LEU A 489 9.86 -1.80 7.15
C LEU A 489 9.42 -2.37 8.51
N GLY A 490 8.75 -1.59 9.35
CA GLY A 490 8.33 -1.99 10.70
C GLY A 490 9.41 -1.78 11.76
N LEU A 491 10.48 -1.03 11.45
CA LEU A 491 11.63 -0.80 12.34
C LEU A 491 11.48 0.49 13.16
N GLY A 492 10.26 0.97 13.40
CA GLY A 492 10.00 2.21 14.14
C GLY A 492 10.59 2.19 15.56
N ALA A 493 10.47 1.08 16.28
CA ALA A 493 11.06 0.95 17.62
C ALA A 493 12.60 0.98 17.60
N ALA A 494 13.22 0.25 16.67
CA ALA A 494 14.67 0.27 16.47
C ALA A 494 15.16 1.67 16.08
N MET A 495 14.48 2.34 15.16
CA MET A 495 14.76 3.73 14.79
C MET A 495 14.66 4.69 15.98
N ASN A 496 13.62 4.55 16.82
CA ASN A 496 13.42 5.40 18.00
C ASN A 496 14.50 5.21 19.08
N SER A 497 15.11 4.02 19.16
CA SER A 497 16.27 3.77 20.03
C SER A 497 17.53 4.52 19.57
N ARG A 498 17.54 5.00 18.31
CA ARG A 498 18.68 5.64 17.64
C ARG A 498 19.93 4.76 17.52
N ASP A 499 19.76 3.45 17.66
CA ASP A 499 20.80 2.44 17.52
C ASP A 499 20.67 1.71 16.17
N LEU A 500 21.77 1.64 15.43
CA LEU A 500 21.85 0.88 14.17
C LEU A 500 21.98 -0.62 14.37
N GLY A 501 22.37 -1.10 15.56
CA GLY A 501 22.57 -2.52 15.85
C GLY A 501 21.34 -3.39 15.51
N PRO A 502 20.16 -3.10 16.10
CA PRO A 502 18.93 -3.83 15.79
C PRO A 502 18.50 -3.70 14.32
N VAL A 503 18.75 -2.54 13.69
CA VAL A 503 18.42 -2.31 12.27
C VAL A 503 19.27 -3.20 11.37
N ARG A 504 20.59 -3.27 11.60
CA ARG A 504 21.51 -4.14 10.87
C ARG A 504 21.17 -5.61 11.07
N ALA A 505 20.88 -6.02 12.30
CA ALA A 505 20.48 -7.40 12.61
C ALA A 505 19.22 -7.81 11.81
N TRP A 506 18.25 -6.90 11.70
CA TRP A 506 17.06 -7.16 10.90
C TRP A 506 17.38 -7.33 9.40
N PHE A 507 18.20 -6.44 8.81
CA PHE A 507 18.59 -6.57 7.40
C PHE A 507 19.39 -7.85 7.12
N ALA A 508 20.23 -8.28 8.06
CA ALA A 508 21.02 -9.51 7.93
C ALA A 508 20.17 -10.79 7.93
N ASP A 509 18.96 -10.75 8.52
CA ASP A 509 18.03 -11.88 8.57
C ASP A 509 17.17 -12.01 7.29
N GLN A 510 17.23 -11.03 6.38
CA GLN A 510 16.38 -11.04 5.18
C GLN A 510 16.96 -11.91 4.06
N ASP A 511 16.09 -12.70 3.43
CA ASP A 511 16.38 -13.29 2.11
C ASP A 511 16.31 -12.19 1.03
N PRO A 512 17.38 -11.97 0.23
CA PRO A 512 17.45 -10.84 -0.70
C PRO A 512 16.34 -10.83 -1.76
N ILE A 513 15.94 -12.01 -2.26
CA ILE A 513 14.92 -12.13 -3.31
C ILE A 513 13.55 -11.77 -2.73
N ARG A 514 13.17 -12.39 -1.61
CA ARG A 514 11.90 -12.08 -0.92
C ARG A 514 11.86 -10.64 -0.43
N HIS A 515 12.99 -10.09 -0.01
CA HIS A 515 13.10 -8.70 0.41
C HIS A 515 12.88 -7.72 -0.76
N ALA A 516 13.38 -8.03 -1.96
CA ALA A 516 13.10 -7.27 -3.16
C ALA A 516 11.61 -7.32 -3.54
N GLU A 517 11.01 -8.51 -3.55
CA GLU A 517 9.57 -8.67 -3.81
C GLU A 517 8.72 -7.87 -2.81
N ARG A 518 9.03 -7.99 -1.52
CA ARG A 518 8.37 -7.21 -0.46
C ARG A 518 8.55 -5.71 -0.65
N THR A 519 9.74 -5.26 -1.02
CA THR A 519 10.04 -3.84 -1.24
C THR A 519 9.21 -3.27 -2.39
N PHE A 520 9.09 -3.97 -3.51
CA PHE A 520 8.24 -3.57 -4.64
C PHE A 520 6.76 -3.52 -4.25
N GLN A 521 6.30 -4.55 -3.52
CA GLN A 521 4.93 -4.62 -3.03
C GLN A 521 4.61 -3.43 -2.10
N LEU A 522 5.47 -3.15 -1.13
CA LEU A 522 5.30 -2.03 -0.20
C LEU A 522 5.36 -0.68 -0.91
N ALA A 523 6.28 -0.49 -1.87
CA ALA A 523 6.36 0.74 -2.66
C ALA A 523 5.17 0.94 -3.64
N GLY A 524 4.44 -0.14 -3.92
CA GLY A 524 3.40 -0.16 -4.96
C GLY A 524 3.99 0.04 -6.35
N VAL A 525 5.13 -0.58 -6.64
CA VAL A 525 5.85 -0.48 -7.93
C VAL A 525 5.57 -1.73 -8.75
N LYS A 526 5.09 -1.55 -9.99
CA LYS A 526 4.81 -2.64 -10.95
C LYS A 526 6.12 -3.25 -11.44
N TYR A 527 6.99 -2.37 -11.94
CA TYR A 527 8.35 -2.70 -12.35
C TYR A 527 9.24 -1.46 -12.32
N VAL A 528 10.54 -1.70 -12.27
CA VAL A 528 11.57 -0.68 -12.47
C VAL A 528 12.26 -0.92 -13.81
N VAL A 529 12.74 0.14 -14.44
CA VAL A 529 13.68 0.02 -15.55
C VAL A 529 15.09 0.27 -15.04
N MET A 530 15.97 -0.70 -15.21
CA MET A 530 17.38 -0.65 -14.81
C MET A 530 18.20 0.24 -15.75
N THR A 531 19.45 0.49 -15.37
CA THR A 531 20.42 1.18 -16.22
C THR A 531 21.56 0.23 -16.55
N ASN A 532 21.56 -0.35 -17.75
CA ASN A 532 22.50 -1.40 -18.13
C ASN A 532 23.57 -0.88 -19.09
N ILE A 533 24.83 -1.00 -18.69
CA ILE A 533 25.96 -0.35 -19.34
C ILE A 533 26.76 -1.41 -20.10
N PRO A 534 26.65 -1.49 -21.43
CA PRO A 534 27.43 -2.44 -22.22
C PRO A 534 28.93 -2.11 -22.23
N PHE A 535 29.37 -1.03 -21.58
CA PHE A 535 30.78 -0.62 -21.46
C PHE A 535 31.37 -0.88 -20.08
N ASP A 536 30.58 -1.43 -19.13
CA ASP A 536 31.04 -1.67 -17.76
C ASP A 536 31.58 -3.09 -17.61
N ALA A 537 32.89 -3.19 -17.43
CA ALA A 537 33.60 -4.46 -17.26
C ALA A 537 33.15 -5.29 -16.04
N LYS A 538 32.47 -4.68 -15.05
CA LYS A 538 31.88 -5.40 -13.92
C LYS A 538 30.48 -5.92 -14.23
N GLU A 539 29.73 -5.21 -15.08
CA GLU A 539 28.35 -5.54 -15.42
C GLU A 539 28.28 -6.60 -16.53
N CYS A 540 29.02 -6.41 -17.62
CA CYS A 540 28.96 -7.26 -18.83
C CYS A 540 29.07 -8.77 -18.53
N PRO A 541 30.00 -9.25 -17.67
CA PRO A 541 30.10 -10.68 -17.37
C PRO A 541 28.85 -11.29 -16.72
N LYS A 542 28.05 -10.50 -15.99
CA LYS A 542 26.80 -10.97 -15.37
C LYS A 542 25.73 -11.26 -16.43
N TRP A 543 25.70 -10.45 -17.48
CA TRP A 543 24.79 -10.61 -18.60
C TRP A 543 25.19 -11.75 -19.52
N ASP A 544 26.48 -11.94 -19.77
CA ASP A 544 27.02 -13.07 -20.52
C ASP A 544 26.71 -14.41 -19.87
N ALA A 545 26.70 -14.46 -18.53
CA ALA A 545 26.31 -15.64 -17.77
C ALA A 545 24.81 -16.00 -17.90
N ARG A 546 23.97 -15.13 -18.51
CA ARG A 546 22.52 -15.33 -18.70
C ARG A 546 21.80 -15.71 -17.40
N ILE A 547 22.18 -15.05 -16.30
CA ILE A 547 21.59 -15.26 -14.97
C ILE A 547 20.07 -15.03 -15.06
N PRO A 548 19.22 -15.99 -14.65
CA PRO A 548 17.78 -15.79 -14.61
C PRO A 548 17.41 -14.85 -13.46
N PHE A 549 16.43 -13.98 -13.71
CA PHE A 549 15.87 -13.05 -12.72
C PHE A 549 14.42 -12.69 -13.10
N ASN A 550 13.70 -12.05 -12.19
CA ASN A 550 12.32 -11.63 -12.43
C ASN A 550 12.23 -10.43 -13.41
N ARG A 551 12.03 -10.74 -14.70
CA ARG A 551 11.85 -9.75 -15.77
C ARG A 551 10.52 -9.00 -15.73
N ASP A 552 9.57 -9.44 -14.91
CA ASP A 552 8.31 -8.70 -14.70
C ASP A 552 8.53 -7.54 -13.73
N MET A 553 9.49 -7.64 -12.81
CA MET A 553 9.87 -6.57 -11.89
C MET A 553 11.04 -5.72 -12.39
N PHE A 554 12.02 -6.31 -13.08
CA PHE A 554 13.23 -5.62 -13.55
C PHE A 554 13.28 -5.61 -15.08
N LYS A 555 12.93 -4.48 -15.68
CA LYS A 555 13.11 -4.22 -17.11
C LYS A 555 14.51 -3.65 -17.36
N THR A 556 15.02 -3.80 -18.58
CA THR A 556 16.37 -3.34 -18.95
C THR A 556 16.29 -2.05 -19.77
N ALA A 557 17.36 -1.26 -19.71
CA ALA A 557 17.61 -0.17 -20.64
C ALA A 557 19.08 -0.13 -21.00
N LEU A 558 19.38 0.21 -22.26
CA LEU A 558 20.75 0.16 -22.77
C LEU A 558 21.37 1.57 -22.70
N ARG A 559 22.35 1.74 -21.78
CA ARG A 559 23.00 3.02 -21.49
C ARG A 559 24.21 3.27 -22.39
N VAL A 560 24.19 4.36 -23.16
CA VAL A 560 25.13 4.68 -24.25
C VAL A 560 25.80 6.03 -24.13
N ASP A 561 26.09 6.46 -22.89
CA ASP A 561 26.80 7.73 -22.61
C ASP A 561 28.04 7.94 -23.50
N PRO A 562 28.97 6.96 -23.68
CA PRO A 562 30.16 7.17 -24.53
C PRO A 562 29.83 7.48 -25.99
N MET A 563 28.79 6.83 -26.55
CA MET A 563 28.37 7.09 -27.93
C MET A 563 27.73 8.46 -28.08
N LEU A 564 26.92 8.88 -27.10
CA LEU A 564 26.33 10.22 -27.13
C LEU A 564 27.40 11.31 -27.03
N MET A 565 28.41 11.11 -26.18
CA MET A 565 29.54 12.04 -26.00
C MET A 565 30.56 12.00 -27.15
N ASN A 566 30.31 11.21 -28.18
CA ASN A 566 31.23 10.95 -29.29
C ASN A 566 32.63 10.48 -28.82
N ASP A 567 32.69 9.74 -27.71
CA ASP A 567 33.92 9.17 -27.13
C ASP A 567 34.34 7.91 -27.91
N TRP A 568 34.93 8.16 -29.08
CA TRP A 568 35.40 7.10 -29.97
C TRP A 568 36.44 6.18 -29.32
N SER A 569 37.25 6.68 -28.39
CA SER A 569 38.27 5.87 -27.71
C SER A 569 37.63 4.76 -26.89
N THR A 570 36.67 5.11 -26.04
CA THR A 570 35.94 4.13 -25.21
C THR A 570 35.11 3.19 -26.08
N VAL A 571 34.41 3.72 -27.09
CA VAL A 571 33.53 2.93 -27.95
C VAL A 571 34.32 1.94 -28.81
N SER A 572 35.35 2.39 -29.53
CA SER A 572 36.16 1.52 -30.39
C SER A 572 36.86 0.42 -29.61
N THR A 573 37.34 0.71 -28.40
CA THR A 573 37.96 -0.30 -27.51
C THR A 573 36.94 -1.38 -27.15
N ALA A 574 35.76 -1.02 -26.65
CA ALA A 574 34.74 -1.98 -26.26
C ALA A 574 34.21 -2.81 -27.45
N VAL A 575 34.02 -2.18 -28.61
CA VAL A 575 33.61 -2.83 -29.86
C VAL A 575 34.64 -3.88 -30.30
N GLN A 576 35.93 -3.54 -30.25
CA GLN A 576 37.03 -4.46 -30.59
C GLN A 576 37.18 -5.59 -29.58
N GLU A 577 37.08 -5.31 -28.28
CA GLU A 577 37.14 -6.34 -27.22
C GLU A 577 36.00 -7.35 -27.34
N ALA A 578 34.83 -6.93 -27.79
CA ALA A 578 33.70 -7.81 -28.11
C ALA A 578 33.82 -8.53 -29.47
N GLY A 579 34.90 -8.29 -30.23
CA GLY A 579 35.22 -9.00 -31.47
C GLY A 579 34.62 -8.38 -32.73
N PHE A 580 34.10 -7.15 -32.67
CA PHE A 580 33.59 -6.42 -33.84
C PHE A 580 34.64 -5.45 -34.40
N GLU A 581 34.49 -5.05 -35.66
CA GLU A 581 35.39 -4.05 -36.26
C GLU A 581 35.08 -2.64 -35.74
N ALA A 582 36.11 -1.82 -35.50
CA ALA A 582 35.93 -0.41 -35.09
C ALA A 582 35.51 0.47 -36.27
N THR A 583 34.29 0.22 -36.77
CA THR A 583 33.62 0.95 -37.86
C THR A 583 32.21 1.34 -37.41
N VAL A 584 31.52 2.17 -38.21
CA VAL A 584 30.09 2.50 -37.96
C VAL A 584 29.24 1.23 -37.88
N GLU A 585 29.40 0.31 -38.84
CA GLU A 585 28.62 -0.94 -38.84
C GLU A 585 28.98 -1.82 -37.64
N GLY A 586 30.27 -1.95 -37.29
CA GLY A 586 30.66 -2.75 -36.12
C GLY A 586 30.13 -2.16 -34.80
N CYS A 587 29.99 -0.84 -34.69
CA CYS A 587 29.30 -0.21 -33.56
C CYS A 587 27.80 -0.56 -33.53
N ILE A 588 27.14 -0.63 -34.69
CA ILE A 588 25.73 -1.06 -34.77
C ILE A 588 25.60 -2.54 -34.41
N GLU A 589 26.49 -3.41 -34.90
CA GLU A 589 26.55 -4.83 -34.55
C GLU A 589 26.75 -5.04 -33.04
N TYR A 590 27.62 -4.23 -32.43
CA TYR A 590 27.82 -4.20 -30.98
C TYR A 590 26.52 -3.88 -30.23
N LEU A 591 25.79 -2.85 -30.67
CA LEU A 591 24.49 -2.50 -30.08
C LEU A 591 23.43 -3.58 -30.30
N ARG A 592 23.40 -4.23 -31.48
CA ARG A 592 22.50 -5.36 -31.76
C ARG A 592 22.79 -6.51 -30.78
N HIS A 593 24.06 -6.86 -30.59
CA HIS A 593 24.47 -7.92 -29.67
C HIS A 593 23.92 -7.67 -28.26
N TRP A 594 24.16 -6.49 -27.70
CA TRP A 594 23.69 -6.15 -26.35
C TRP A 594 22.17 -6.00 -26.27
N ALA A 595 21.51 -5.46 -27.30
CA ALA A 595 20.06 -5.36 -27.32
C ALA A 595 19.38 -6.73 -27.35
N ASP A 596 19.97 -7.72 -28.02
CA ASP A 596 19.46 -9.10 -28.03
C ASP A 596 19.59 -9.78 -26.66
N ILE A 597 20.54 -9.35 -25.83
CA ILE A 597 20.75 -9.85 -24.46
C ILE A 597 19.82 -9.15 -23.47
N TYR A 598 19.82 -7.81 -23.50
CA TYR A 598 19.10 -6.98 -22.56
C TYR A 598 17.61 -7.05 -22.82
N VAL A 599 17.21 -7.01 -24.10
CA VAL A 599 15.83 -6.73 -24.55
C VAL A 599 15.35 -5.40 -23.95
N PRO A 600 16.02 -4.28 -24.28
CA PRO A 600 15.82 -3.01 -23.59
C PRO A 600 14.49 -2.35 -23.94
N GLU A 601 13.89 -1.67 -22.97
CA GLU A 601 12.72 -0.80 -23.18
C GLU A 601 13.09 0.45 -24.00
N TYR A 602 14.32 0.94 -23.81
CA TYR A 602 14.83 2.13 -24.48
C TYR A 602 16.36 2.22 -24.45
N LEU A 603 16.88 3.13 -25.27
CA LEU A 603 18.27 3.61 -25.20
C LEU A 603 18.34 4.81 -24.28
N MET A 604 19.41 4.94 -23.51
CA MET A 604 19.54 5.98 -22.49
C MET A 604 20.93 6.58 -22.50
N ALA A 605 21.03 7.91 -22.40
CA ALA A 605 22.31 8.57 -22.24
C ALA A 605 22.22 9.85 -21.40
N SER A 606 23.22 10.08 -20.56
CA SER A 606 23.35 11.33 -19.82
C SER A 606 24.29 12.28 -20.54
N THR A 607 23.89 13.54 -20.69
CA THR A 607 24.71 14.56 -21.34
C THR A 607 25.45 15.38 -20.28
N PRO A 608 26.69 15.84 -20.57
CA PRO A 608 27.25 16.92 -19.78
C PRO A 608 26.45 18.22 -19.98
N HIS A 609 26.63 19.17 -19.07
CA HIS A 609 26.02 20.50 -19.13
C HIS A 609 26.34 21.28 -20.42
N ASN A 610 27.54 21.10 -20.96
CA ASN A 610 28.05 21.75 -22.17
C ASN A 610 27.91 20.88 -23.42
N PHE A 611 26.97 19.94 -23.43
CA PHE A 611 26.73 19.08 -24.58
C PHE A 611 26.23 19.89 -25.77
N ASP A 612 26.89 19.72 -26.92
CA ASP A 612 26.56 20.41 -28.17
C ASP A 612 26.39 19.39 -29.30
N TYR A 613 25.24 19.44 -29.98
CA TYR A 613 24.92 18.58 -31.11
C TYR A 613 23.89 19.26 -32.05
N PRO A 614 24.06 19.20 -33.39
CA PRO A 614 25.08 18.46 -34.14
C PRO A 614 26.47 19.09 -34.04
N VAL A 615 27.50 18.26 -33.93
CA VAL A 615 28.89 18.73 -33.90
C VAL A 615 29.26 19.28 -35.27
N THR A 616 29.80 20.50 -35.34
CA THR A 616 30.11 21.17 -36.62
C THR A 616 31.34 20.58 -37.35
N LYS A 617 32.26 19.92 -36.63
CA LYS A 617 33.39 19.15 -37.16
C LYS A 617 33.83 18.04 -36.19
N ASN A 618 33.85 16.80 -36.64
CA ASN A 618 34.56 15.71 -35.95
C ASN A 618 36.05 15.73 -36.29
N ALA A 619 36.88 15.12 -35.44
CA ALA A 619 38.27 14.83 -35.80
C ALA A 619 38.31 13.95 -37.07
N PRO A 620 39.36 14.05 -37.90
CA PRO A 620 39.55 13.12 -39.02
C PRO A 620 39.46 11.68 -38.50
N ASP A 621 38.73 10.82 -39.22
CA ASP A 621 38.56 9.40 -38.92
C ASP A 621 37.74 9.06 -37.65
N VAL A 622 37.01 10.02 -37.07
CA VAL A 622 36.02 9.78 -36.01
C VAL A 622 34.59 9.88 -36.58
N PRO A 623 33.79 8.79 -36.56
CA PRO A 623 32.41 8.83 -37.05
C PRO A 623 31.51 9.70 -36.17
N ASP A 624 30.40 10.22 -36.71
CA ASP A 624 29.33 10.78 -35.87
C ASP A 624 28.55 9.64 -35.21
N LEU A 625 28.92 9.27 -33.99
CA LEU A 625 28.25 8.18 -33.27
C LEU A 625 26.77 8.45 -33.00
N VAL A 626 26.32 9.70 -32.94
CA VAL A 626 24.91 10.02 -32.73
C VAL A 626 24.13 9.83 -34.03
N GLY A 627 24.57 10.50 -35.09
CA GLY A 627 23.87 10.54 -36.38
C GLY A 627 24.04 9.27 -37.22
N GLU A 628 25.21 8.64 -37.18
CA GLU A 628 25.54 7.47 -38.01
C GLU A 628 25.34 6.12 -37.29
N VAL A 629 25.32 6.09 -35.95
CA VAL A 629 25.16 4.85 -35.17
C VAL A 629 23.87 4.86 -34.35
N LEU A 630 23.73 5.75 -33.36
CA LEU A 630 22.61 5.72 -32.41
C LEU A 630 21.25 5.93 -33.07
N VAL A 631 21.12 6.96 -33.91
CA VAL A 631 19.85 7.28 -34.60
C VAL A 631 19.41 6.15 -35.56
N PRO A 632 20.27 5.62 -36.45
CA PRO A 632 19.93 4.47 -37.29
C PRO A 632 19.56 3.23 -36.48
N PHE A 633 20.31 2.91 -35.43
CA PHE A 633 20.03 1.76 -34.57
C PHE A 633 18.71 1.89 -33.81
N ALA A 634 18.45 3.06 -33.22
CA ALA A 634 17.18 3.36 -32.55
C ALA A 634 15.98 3.16 -33.49
N ARG A 635 16.13 3.60 -34.75
CA ARG A 635 15.12 3.43 -35.80
C ARG A 635 14.93 1.96 -36.18
N GLU A 636 16.02 1.23 -36.40
CA GLU A 636 16.02 -0.20 -36.72
C GLU A 636 15.26 -1.00 -35.66
N ARG A 637 15.57 -0.78 -34.38
CA ARG A 637 14.98 -1.52 -33.26
C ARG A 637 13.69 -0.90 -32.71
N SER A 638 13.22 0.22 -33.28
CA SER A 638 12.08 0.98 -32.77
C SER A 638 12.21 1.36 -31.28
N LEU A 639 13.43 1.64 -30.83
CA LEU A 639 13.74 1.99 -29.45
C LEU A 639 13.70 3.51 -29.25
N PRO A 640 12.99 4.02 -28.23
CA PRO A 640 13.07 5.41 -27.84
C PRO A 640 14.48 5.80 -27.32
N LEU A 641 14.80 7.08 -27.43
CA LEU A 641 16.04 7.68 -26.90
C LEU A 641 15.73 8.52 -25.65
N PHE A 642 16.28 8.13 -24.51
CA PHE A 642 16.17 8.83 -23.24
C PHE A 642 17.42 9.69 -23.00
N PHE A 643 17.21 10.97 -22.69
CA PHE A 643 18.27 11.92 -22.36
C PHE A 643 18.10 12.47 -20.95
N LYS A 644 19.16 12.37 -20.15
CA LYS A 644 19.33 13.06 -18.85
C LYS A 644 20.33 14.20 -19.03
N VAL A 645 19.86 15.45 -18.98
CA VAL A 645 20.62 16.61 -19.46
C VAL A 645 21.06 17.52 -18.30
N GLY A 646 22.34 17.93 -18.27
CA GLY A 646 22.80 19.04 -17.43
C GLY A 646 23.78 18.70 -16.28
N ALA A 647 24.34 17.49 -16.24
CA ALA A 647 25.30 17.13 -15.19
C ALA A 647 26.68 17.77 -15.42
N VAL A 648 27.27 18.32 -14.37
CA VAL A 648 28.70 18.64 -14.31
C VAL A 648 29.40 17.49 -13.59
N ARG A 649 30.22 16.71 -14.29
CA ARG A 649 30.93 15.59 -13.67
C ARG A 649 32.17 16.06 -12.94
N ALA A 650 32.42 15.49 -11.77
CA ALA A 650 33.61 15.73 -10.95
C ALA A 650 33.86 17.24 -10.68
N LEU A 651 32.81 17.99 -10.35
CA LEU A 651 32.94 19.38 -9.89
C LEU A 651 33.81 19.46 -8.63
N ASN A 652 33.70 18.47 -7.75
CA ASN A 652 34.63 18.18 -6.68
C ASN A 652 35.11 16.71 -6.76
N PRO A 653 36.26 16.42 -7.41
CA PRO A 653 36.72 15.05 -7.62
C PRO A 653 36.94 14.26 -6.33
N ASP A 654 37.32 14.91 -5.24
CA ASP A 654 37.61 14.25 -3.95
C ASP A 654 36.35 13.60 -3.35
N TYR A 655 35.17 14.10 -3.71
CA TYR A 655 33.89 13.59 -3.24
C TYR A 655 33.37 12.42 -4.10
N ARG A 656 34.11 11.99 -5.13
CA ARG A 656 33.69 10.92 -6.07
C ARG A 656 32.30 11.24 -6.65
N MET A 657 31.35 10.29 -6.62
CA MET A 657 29.99 10.51 -7.13
C MET A 657 29.23 11.63 -6.40
N ALA A 658 29.57 11.91 -5.13
CA ALA A 658 28.96 13.01 -4.37
C ALA A 658 29.46 14.40 -4.82
N GLY A 659 30.52 14.43 -5.63
CA GLY A 659 31.15 15.65 -6.14
C GLY A 659 30.71 16.06 -7.53
N ASP A 660 29.74 15.38 -8.13
CA ASP A 660 29.07 15.88 -9.32
C ASP A 660 28.24 17.14 -8.96
N GLY A 661 27.93 17.94 -9.96
CA GLY A 661 27.21 19.20 -9.81
C GLY A 661 26.28 19.47 -10.98
N ILE A 662 25.90 20.74 -11.13
CA ILE A 662 24.81 21.15 -11.99
C ILE A 662 25.10 22.52 -12.62
N GLU A 663 24.77 22.64 -13.90
CA GLU A 663 24.71 23.90 -14.64
C GLU A 663 23.47 23.92 -15.54
N VAL A 664 23.09 25.11 -16.00
CA VAL A 664 22.03 25.26 -17.02
C VAL A 664 22.57 24.77 -18.35
N ALA A 665 21.87 23.84 -18.99
CA ALA A 665 22.25 23.28 -20.29
C ALA A 665 21.50 23.97 -21.43
N ASP A 666 22.10 24.00 -22.63
CA ASP A 666 21.42 24.39 -23.86
C ASP A 666 20.57 23.22 -24.39
N LEU A 667 19.25 23.43 -24.51
CA LEU A 667 18.31 22.43 -25.02
C LEU A 667 18.13 22.50 -26.55
N GLY A 668 18.94 23.29 -27.26
CA GLY A 668 18.97 23.38 -28.72
C GLY A 668 19.15 22.03 -29.40
N PHE A 669 19.97 21.13 -28.83
CA PHE A 669 20.16 19.79 -29.38
C PHE A 669 18.88 18.95 -29.30
N VAL A 670 18.07 19.08 -28.23
CA VAL A 670 16.78 18.37 -28.11
C VAL A 670 15.85 18.82 -29.22
N THR A 671 15.81 20.14 -29.47
CA THR A 671 15.04 20.72 -30.58
C THR A 671 15.51 20.19 -31.93
N TYR A 672 16.83 20.12 -32.16
CA TYR A 672 17.39 19.55 -33.38
C TYR A 672 16.97 18.10 -33.57
N MET A 673 17.20 17.24 -32.56
CA MET A 673 16.91 15.81 -32.61
C MET A 673 15.43 15.53 -32.89
N CYS A 674 14.53 16.25 -32.22
CA CYS A 674 13.09 16.09 -32.43
C CYS A 674 12.67 16.51 -33.85
N LYS A 675 13.25 17.58 -34.40
CA LYS A 675 12.94 18.09 -35.75
C LYS A 675 13.46 17.18 -36.86
N THR A 676 14.69 16.68 -36.71
CA THR A 676 15.36 15.89 -37.75
C THR A 676 14.95 14.42 -37.74
N ASN A 677 14.40 13.92 -36.62
CA ASN A 677 13.93 12.55 -36.47
C ASN A 677 12.46 12.50 -36.00
N PRO A 678 11.50 12.97 -36.83
CA PRO A 678 10.09 13.03 -36.44
C PRO A 678 9.45 11.64 -36.19
N ASP A 679 10.09 10.59 -36.69
CA ASP A 679 9.69 9.18 -36.55
C ASP A 679 10.26 8.50 -35.30
N LEU A 680 11.24 9.11 -34.63
CA LEU A 680 11.82 8.61 -33.37
C LEU A 680 11.20 9.27 -32.15
N LYS A 681 11.08 8.49 -31.07
CA LYS A 681 10.60 8.93 -29.76
C LYS A 681 11.75 9.37 -28.88
N PHE A 682 11.58 10.53 -28.24
CA PHE A 682 12.54 11.09 -27.30
C PHE A 682 11.90 11.23 -25.92
N PHE A 683 12.64 10.85 -24.89
CA PHE A 683 12.29 11.10 -23.50
C PHE A 683 13.36 11.98 -22.89
N VAL A 684 12.98 13.07 -22.23
CA VAL A 684 13.97 14.01 -21.70
C VAL A 684 13.62 14.40 -20.27
N THR A 685 14.67 14.42 -19.43
CA THR A 685 14.67 15.04 -18.12
C THR A 685 15.90 15.93 -17.98
N VAL A 686 15.76 17.05 -17.27
CA VAL A 686 16.83 18.04 -17.08
C VAL A 686 17.16 18.16 -15.60
N LEU A 687 18.45 18.37 -15.31
CA LEU A 687 18.95 18.48 -13.95
C LEU A 687 18.65 19.85 -13.35
N SER A 688 18.80 20.93 -14.13
CA SER A 688 18.60 22.32 -13.69
C SER A 688 17.12 22.66 -13.51
N ARG A 689 16.81 23.33 -12.40
CA ARG A 689 15.50 23.95 -12.16
C ARG A 689 15.16 24.95 -13.26
N ASP A 690 16.14 25.70 -13.74
CA ASP A 690 15.94 26.76 -14.74
C ASP A 690 15.57 26.18 -16.12
N ASN A 691 16.07 24.98 -16.45
CA ASN A 691 15.69 24.30 -17.69
C ASN A 691 14.28 23.66 -17.65
N GLN A 692 13.65 23.51 -16.48
CA GLN A 692 12.36 22.80 -16.37
C GLN A 692 11.26 23.46 -17.20
N HIS A 693 11.20 24.79 -17.22
CA HIS A 693 10.21 25.52 -18.00
C HIS A 693 10.43 25.38 -19.50
N GLU A 694 11.65 25.62 -19.97
CA GLU A 694 12.00 25.45 -21.38
C GLU A 694 11.68 24.04 -21.88
N LEU A 695 12.11 23.01 -21.13
CA LEU A 695 11.82 21.61 -21.48
C LEU A 695 10.32 21.34 -21.55
N THR A 696 9.54 21.88 -20.62
CA THR A 696 8.07 21.71 -20.63
C THR A 696 7.46 22.35 -21.88
N VAL A 697 7.93 23.53 -22.28
CA VAL A 697 7.49 24.15 -23.54
C VAL A 697 7.87 23.29 -24.74
N LEU A 698 9.09 22.72 -24.78
CA LEU A 698 9.50 21.81 -25.86
C LEU A 698 8.60 20.57 -25.95
N GLY A 699 8.24 19.97 -24.80
CA GLY A 699 7.29 18.85 -24.74
C GLY A 699 5.91 19.19 -25.33
N ASN A 700 5.49 20.46 -25.24
CA ASN A 700 4.26 20.95 -25.89
C ASN A 700 4.42 21.09 -27.42
N LYS A 701 5.64 21.36 -27.93
CA LYS A 701 5.88 21.61 -29.37
C LYS A 701 6.17 20.35 -30.18
N PHE A 702 6.74 19.32 -29.56
CA PHE A 702 7.17 18.12 -30.26
C PHE A 702 6.33 16.91 -29.85
N ARG A 703 5.50 16.42 -30.78
CA ARG A 703 4.66 15.22 -30.53
C ARG A 703 5.49 13.95 -30.27
N ASN A 704 6.76 13.97 -30.62
CA ASN A 704 7.72 12.89 -30.44
C ASN A 704 8.68 13.14 -29.25
N LEU A 705 8.38 14.11 -28.39
CA LEU A 705 9.09 14.36 -27.13
C LEU A 705 8.16 14.11 -25.94
N HIS A 706 8.62 13.28 -25.00
CA HIS A 706 7.97 13.05 -23.71
C HIS A 706 8.86 13.57 -22.58
N VAL A 707 8.29 14.41 -21.73
CA VAL A 707 9.00 14.93 -20.56
C VAL A 707 8.77 14.00 -19.39
N TYR A 708 9.84 13.64 -18.67
CA TYR A 708 9.71 12.76 -17.51
C TYR A 708 10.53 13.21 -16.30
N GLY A 709 10.04 12.88 -15.10
CA GLY A 709 10.84 12.86 -13.89
C GLY A 709 11.21 14.22 -13.28
N CYS A 710 11.65 14.16 -12.03
CA CYS A 710 12.36 15.23 -11.33
C CYS A 710 13.75 14.69 -10.94
N TRP A 711 14.73 14.86 -11.83
CA TRP A 711 16.01 14.18 -11.72
C TRP A 711 16.94 14.77 -10.65
N TRP A 712 17.50 13.91 -9.80
CA TRP A 712 18.60 14.18 -8.88
C TRP A 712 18.42 15.42 -7.99
N TYR A 713 19.03 16.57 -8.30
CA TYR A 713 18.88 17.80 -7.52
C TYR A 713 17.46 18.39 -7.62
N CYS A 714 16.72 18.06 -8.69
CA CYS A 714 15.29 18.36 -8.80
C CYS A 714 14.41 17.40 -7.98
N ASN A 715 14.94 16.31 -7.43
CA ASN A 715 14.19 15.35 -6.62
C ASN A 715 14.04 15.81 -5.17
N ASN A 716 13.59 17.06 -4.99
CA ASN A 716 13.33 17.70 -3.70
C ASN A 716 11.88 18.20 -3.66
N PRO A 717 11.18 18.14 -2.51
CA PRO A 717 9.74 18.41 -2.45
C PRO A 717 9.28 19.72 -3.08
N SER A 718 10.04 20.81 -2.89
CA SER A 718 9.72 22.12 -3.47
C SER A 718 9.80 22.12 -5.00
N ILE A 719 10.84 21.52 -5.56
CA ILE A 719 11.08 21.49 -7.01
C ILE A 719 10.12 20.51 -7.70
N ILE A 720 9.85 19.35 -7.08
CA ILE A 720 8.87 18.38 -7.58
C ILE A 720 7.49 19.05 -7.66
N ALA A 721 7.08 19.78 -6.61
CA ALA A 721 5.80 20.48 -6.58
C ALA A 721 5.70 21.51 -7.72
N ASP A 722 6.67 22.42 -7.82
CA ASP A 722 6.69 23.47 -8.84
C ASP A 722 6.70 22.89 -10.26
N THR A 723 7.58 21.91 -10.51
CA THR A 723 7.74 21.29 -11.83
C THR A 723 6.48 20.54 -12.25
N THR A 724 5.83 19.83 -11.32
CA THR A 724 4.61 19.08 -11.62
C THR A 724 3.45 20.02 -11.94
N LYS A 725 3.28 21.12 -11.19
CA LYS A 725 2.25 22.13 -11.48
C LYS A 725 2.44 22.75 -12.86
N LEU A 726 3.67 23.21 -13.14
CA LEU A 726 4.04 23.77 -14.44
C LEU A 726 3.73 22.81 -15.60
N ARG A 727 4.06 21.52 -15.45
CA ARG A 727 3.79 20.51 -16.48
C ARG A 727 2.30 20.22 -16.62
N LEU A 728 1.53 20.15 -15.53
CA LEU A 728 0.07 20.01 -15.59
C LEU A 728 -0.58 21.20 -16.33
N GLU A 729 -0.11 22.42 -16.07
CA GLU A 729 -0.63 23.65 -16.69
C GLU A 729 -0.37 23.68 -18.21
N LEU A 730 0.82 23.28 -18.66
CA LEU A 730 1.23 23.38 -20.07
C LEU A 730 0.97 22.12 -20.91
N LEU A 731 0.95 20.93 -20.29
CA LEU A 731 0.86 19.64 -20.98
C LEU A 731 -0.41 18.85 -20.63
N GLY A 732 -1.16 19.28 -19.60
CA GLY A 732 -2.15 18.41 -18.96
C GLY A 732 -1.47 17.14 -18.42
N PRO A 733 -2.17 15.99 -18.36
CA PRO A 733 -1.60 14.74 -17.85
C PRO A 733 -0.85 13.94 -18.92
N ASN A 734 -0.06 14.59 -19.78
CA ASN A 734 0.66 13.97 -20.90
C ASN A 734 2.19 13.96 -20.68
N PHE A 735 2.60 13.69 -19.45
CA PHE A 735 4.00 13.58 -19.04
C PHE A 735 4.12 12.54 -17.92
N THR A 736 5.31 12.02 -17.70
CA THR A 736 5.58 11.12 -16.56
C THR A 736 6.13 11.96 -15.42
N ALA A 737 5.41 12.06 -14.30
CA ALA A 737 5.76 13.05 -13.29
C ALA A 737 7.07 12.75 -12.56
N GLN A 738 7.37 11.46 -12.32
CA GLN A 738 8.49 11.07 -11.49
C GLN A 738 9.21 9.79 -11.98
N HIS A 739 10.48 9.68 -11.60
CA HIS A 739 11.24 8.43 -11.50
C HIS A 739 12.05 8.48 -10.20
N SER A 740 12.47 7.34 -9.65
CA SER A 740 13.17 7.36 -8.35
C SER A 740 14.66 7.62 -8.45
N ASP A 741 15.29 7.18 -9.54
CA ASP A 741 16.75 7.12 -9.71
C ASP A 741 17.44 6.31 -8.58
N CYS A 742 16.71 5.34 -8.00
CA CYS A 742 17.19 4.54 -6.87
C CYS A 742 18.49 3.81 -7.20
N ARG A 743 19.46 3.87 -6.29
CA ARG A 743 20.69 3.06 -6.31
C ARG A 743 20.67 1.94 -5.28
N VAL A 744 19.92 2.12 -4.20
CA VAL A 744 19.75 1.15 -3.12
C VAL A 744 18.27 0.74 -3.08
N LEU A 745 17.99 -0.55 -3.02
CA LEU A 745 16.67 -1.14 -3.23
C LEU A 745 15.55 -0.49 -2.39
N GLU A 746 15.79 -0.29 -1.10
CA GLU A 746 14.79 0.24 -0.16
C GLU A 746 14.45 1.72 -0.39
N GLN A 747 15.25 2.43 -1.20
CA GLN A 747 14.95 3.82 -1.58
C GLN A 747 13.61 3.91 -2.34
N LEU A 748 13.17 2.82 -2.99
CA LEU A 748 11.85 2.75 -3.62
C LEU A 748 10.73 3.16 -2.67
N LEU A 749 10.83 2.77 -1.39
CA LEU A 749 9.81 3.05 -0.37
C LEU A 749 9.63 4.56 -0.21
N TYR A 750 10.68 5.28 0.22
CA TYR A 750 10.53 6.70 0.52
C TYR A 750 10.41 7.56 -0.74
N LYS A 751 11.10 7.21 -1.84
CA LYS A 751 11.04 7.99 -3.09
C LYS A 751 9.62 8.05 -3.61
N TRP A 752 8.90 6.92 -3.61
CA TRP A 752 7.51 6.87 -4.05
C TRP A 752 6.55 7.38 -2.99
N ASP A 753 6.73 7.09 -1.71
CA ASP A 753 5.87 7.62 -0.64
C ASP A 753 5.87 9.15 -0.62
N HIS A 754 7.05 9.77 -0.66
CA HIS A 754 7.17 11.22 -0.65
C HIS A 754 6.61 11.83 -1.94
N SER A 755 6.95 11.25 -3.10
CA SER A 755 6.48 11.74 -4.40
C SER A 755 4.97 11.67 -4.51
N ARG A 756 4.32 10.56 -4.13
CA ARG A 756 2.85 10.42 -4.17
C ARG A 756 2.14 11.56 -3.43
N VAL A 757 2.63 11.93 -2.25
CA VAL A 757 2.06 13.03 -1.46
C VAL A 757 2.21 14.38 -2.19
N ILE A 758 3.37 14.64 -2.78
CA ILE A 758 3.63 15.90 -3.49
C ILE A 758 2.82 15.99 -4.78
N LEU A 759 2.79 14.91 -5.56
CA LEU A 759 2.04 14.81 -6.81
C LEU A 759 0.53 14.89 -6.57
N ALA A 760 0.03 14.29 -5.50
CA ALA A 760 -1.37 14.44 -5.07
C ALA A 760 -1.71 15.91 -4.83
N LYS A 761 -0.88 16.65 -4.08
CA LYS A 761 -1.10 18.08 -3.83
C LYS A 761 -1.16 18.89 -5.13
N ALA A 762 -0.24 18.64 -6.06
CA ALA A 762 -0.24 19.32 -7.36
C ALA A 762 -1.51 19.00 -8.18
N MET A 763 -1.98 17.75 -8.18
CA MET A 763 -3.24 17.38 -8.83
C MET A 763 -4.46 18.03 -8.17
N ILE A 764 -4.50 18.09 -6.84
CA ILE A 764 -5.63 18.67 -6.08
C ILE A 764 -5.84 20.12 -6.47
N GLU A 765 -4.78 20.92 -6.48
CA GLU A 765 -4.87 22.34 -6.85
C GLU A 765 -5.47 22.52 -8.25
N GLN A 766 -4.97 21.77 -9.24
CA GLN A 766 -5.44 21.86 -10.62
C GLN A 766 -6.89 21.36 -10.78
N VAL A 767 -7.26 20.27 -10.11
CA VAL A 767 -8.63 19.74 -10.13
C VAL A 767 -9.59 20.71 -9.46
N GLU A 768 -9.22 21.32 -8.34
CA GLU A 768 -10.04 22.31 -7.66
C GLU A 768 -10.25 23.56 -8.53
N ASP A 769 -9.22 24.04 -9.22
CA ASP A 769 -9.33 25.17 -10.14
C ASP A 769 -10.26 24.87 -11.32
N VAL A 770 -10.16 23.68 -11.91
CA VAL A 770 -11.10 23.25 -12.95
C VAL A 770 -12.52 23.11 -12.39
N ALA A 771 -12.68 22.57 -11.18
CA ALA A 771 -13.98 22.42 -10.53
C ALA A 771 -14.65 23.77 -10.23
N LYS A 772 -13.89 24.83 -9.90
CA LYS A 772 -14.39 26.20 -9.69
C LYS A 772 -15.05 26.78 -10.95
N THR A 773 -14.66 26.34 -12.15
CA THR A 773 -15.30 26.77 -13.40
C THR A 773 -16.71 26.16 -13.59
N GLY A 774 -17.08 25.19 -12.77
CA GLY A 774 -18.31 24.42 -12.92
C GLY A 774 -18.14 23.15 -13.76
N TRP A 775 -16.91 22.69 -13.99
CA TRP A 775 -16.66 21.37 -14.56
C TRP A 775 -16.93 20.27 -13.52
N PRO A 776 -17.73 19.23 -13.84
CA PRO A 776 -17.93 18.11 -12.93
C PRO A 776 -16.77 17.11 -13.01
N PHE A 777 -16.36 16.56 -11.87
CA PHE A 777 -15.43 15.43 -11.81
C PHE A 777 -16.12 14.19 -11.26
N THR A 778 -15.78 13.04 -11.82
CA THR A 778 -16.08 11.72 -11.27
C THR A 778 -14.83 11.12 -10.64
N ARG A 779 -14.97 10.08 -9.82
CA ARG A 779 -13.81 9.36 -9.28
C ARG A 779 -13.00 8.68 -10.39
N ARG A 780 -13.66 8.24 -11.47
CA ARG A 780 -13.00 7.68 -12.65
C ARG A 780 -12.05 8.70 -13.31
N ASP A 781 -12.46 9.96 -13.41
CA ASP A 781 -11.61 11.03 -13.95
C ASP A 781 -10.34 11.21 -13.10
N LEU A 782 -10.50 11.24 -11.77
CA LEU A 782 -9.40 11.46 -10.83
C LEU A 782 -8.44 10.25 -10.77
N ARG A 783 -8.99 9.03 -10.81
CA ARG A 783 -8.20 7.80 -10.95
C ARG A 783 -7.39 7.81 -12.24
N HIS A 784 -8.04 8.18 -13.35
CA HIS A 784 -7.38 8.26 -14.64
C HIS A 784 -6.27 9.31 -14.62
N LEU A 785 -6.50 10.49 -14.03
CA LEU A 785 -5.47 11.51 -13.84
C LEU A 785 -4.25 10.98 -13.08
N ALA A 786 -4.45 10.35 -11.91
CA ALA A 786 -3.38 9.77 -11.12
C ALA A 786 -2.62 8.67 -11.88
N HIS A 787 -3.34 7.80 -12.59
CA HIS A 787 -2.74 6.73 -13.40
C HIS A 787 -1.92 7.28 -14.57
N ARG A 788 -2.36 8.36 -15.22
CA ARG A 788 -1.61 8.97 -16.33
C ARG A 788 -0.25 9.49 -15.89
N ILE A 789 -0.19 10.28 -14.81
CA ILE A 789 1.06 10.96 -14.44
C ILE A 789 2.01 10.10 -13.59
N MET A 790 1.50 9.09 -12.87
CA MET A 790 2.30 8.20 -11.99
C MET A 790 2.26 6.72 -12.41
N GLY A 791 1.08 6.21 -12.75
CA GLY A 791 0.81 4.78 -12.94
C GLY A 791 1.26 4.17 -14.26
N GLY A 792 1.96 4.94 -15.08
CA GLY A 792 2.40 4.51 -16.40
C GLY A 792 1.48 4.93 -17.54
N GLY A 793 0.29 5.48 -17.31
CA GLY A 793 -0.65 5.78 -18.41
C GLY A 793 -0.08 6.70 -19.48
N ALA A 794 0.53 7.84 -19.11
CA ALA A 794 1.15 8.73 -20.09
C ALA A 794 2.43 8.14 -20.70
N TYR A 795 3.17 7.33 -19.93
CA TYR A 795 4.37 6.63 -20.40
C TYR A 795 4.02 5.56 -21.44
N GLU A 796 3.16 4.60 -21.09
CA GLU A 796 2.73 3.49 -21.93
C GLU A 796 2.01 4.01 -23.18
N ASP A 797 1.15 5.04 -23.07
CA ASP A 797 0.54 5.69 -24.24
C ASP A 797 1.58 6.24 -25.22
N PHE A 798 2.63 6.89 -24.69
CA PHE A 798 3.69 7.45 -25.52
C PHE A 798 4.58 6.36 -26.12
N MET A 799 4.89 5.30 -25.36
CA MET A 799 5.58 4.11 -25.84
C MET A 799 4.79 3.41 -26.95
N ALA A 800 3.46 3.36 -26.85
CA ALA A 800 2.58 2.77 -27.87
C ALA A 800 2.28 3.69 -29.06
N LYS A 801 2.57 5.00 -28.94
CA LYS A 801 2.28 6.00 -29.96
C LYS A 801 2.92 5.65 -31.30
N LYS A 802 2.14 5.72 -32.39
CA LYS A 802 2.67 5.64 -33.76
C LYS A 802 3.02 7.06 -34.22
N LEU A 803 4.28 7.27 -34.59
CA LEU A 803 4.77 8.58 -35.05
C LEU A 803 4.57 8.77 -36.55
#